data_AF-A0A2N0R3B6-F1
#
_entry.id   AF-A0A2N0R3B6-F1
#
_cell.length_a   1.000
_cell.length_b   1.000
_cell.length_c   1.000
_cell.angle_alpha   90.00
_cell.angle_beta   90.00
_cell.angle_gamma   90.00
#
_symmetry.space_group_name_H-M   'P 1'
#
loop_
_entity.id
_entity.type
_entity.pdbx_description
1 polymer ?
#
loop_
_entity_poly.entity_id
_entity_poly.type
_entity_poly.pdbx_seq_one_letter_code
_entity_poly.pdbx_strand_id
1 'polypeptide(L)'
;MPSNAEDSSDQENVENKIQIEEDSTYPLDNNITYRERMNKITKRSFNYIIIKEGVYPNGIVLNKKNILETSNESNKFQKKTYKIPHGYVVKTTWGRAAKKRTVCCEIDYINAIPQFRIKYGSNFQHVISSTKSATDAAIKYERSLKPGTKAKISGPILFGLQLDSVRKARESRKRGNLIKPAINCTPSTLEKRAKKLATKIQSNIKNDVKGVYHQSDQVILNNIEFSVNKKDCFQVNYGPENEINKTHKLRSVVKAVDQGQISRESYRELAAVEANLPRENSVSNERIAITDNMNQLIKISLVDMNGRDKLEEALGSDESEFRNPEITQEAIDIMGIGIYRSIKDILNYIIPYLKEKKVLRLSDTTIHLRISGDGRNVGRKIKHVMLTFMILNHKERHHHADYHYTTVLYPGTENYNTLEFILNPFLNELRSLKENGLEAAGILWNFELYFSSDWKFLAICLGLNGPTSNFFCPWCSCSKHQHGDLSKDWRIEKNMEQIATRYEDVNGHIHPPLIDMIAINHIIFDELHVFLRITDRLWELVLAEIKERDLFNNLTREVIMKEMQRLKVSFCFWENKESHNWEYTFLMGDDKEKVLRFFNLKLLFRPSRAQLIRNLWDQFYQIYCAIRDNTTDPGQLKIQAIDWLSLFLTPSQGDPNDPRTFIQGLYLPSHVTPYIHALVYHGWELLEKHKRWGLKAFSCSAVEKKNHNQVSTFFRKTLKNGGNPLKRKSAIQEIIEYENRTLYNPLPESKKIKKLRIK
;
A
#
# COMPACT_ATOMS: atom_id res chain seq x y z
N MET A 1 49.83 -23.81 44.10
CA MET A 1 50.09 -23.94 42.65
C MET A 1 49.49 -22.74 41.94
N PRO A 2 50.17 -22.10 40.97
CA PRO A 2 51.59 -21.75 40.82
C PRO A 2 51.80 -20.23 41.07
N SER A 3 52.90 -19.72 41.63
CA SER A 3 54.19 -19.36 41.01
C SER A 3 54.09 -18.56 39.70
N ASN A 4 54.61 -17.33 39.70
CA ASN A 4 55.71 -16.95 38.80
C ASN A 4 56.36 -15.66 39.30
N ALA A 5 57.62 -15.81 39.71
CA ALA A 5 58.59 -14.75 39.80
C ALA A 5 58.99 -14.31 38.39
N GLU A 6 59.41 -13.06 38.22
CA GLU A 6 60.44 -12.75 37.23
C GLU A 6 61.29 -11.58 37.72
N ASP A 7 62.57 -11.92 37.81
CA ASP A 7 63.74 -11.16 38.19
C ASP A 7 64.13 -10.20 37.05
N SER A 8 64.86 -9.13 37.36
CA SER A 8 65.90 -8.60 36.46
C SER A 8 66.60 -7.40 37.10
N SER A 9 67.64 -7.74 37.84
CA SER A 9 68.84 -6.90 37.87
C SER A 9 69.51 -6.93 36.50
N ASP A 10 69.80 -5.76 35.93
CA ASP A 10 70.84 -5.59 34.91
C ASP A 10 71.32 -4.14 34.96
N GLN A 11 72.52 -3.96 35.55
CA GLN A 11 73.27 -2.71 35.51
C GLN A 11 73.85 -2.51 34.11
N GLU A 12 73.34 -1.49 33.41
CA GLU A 12 73.84 -1.02 32.13
C GLU A 12 75.31 -0.60 32.18
N ASN A 13 76.10 -1.15 31.25
CA ASN A 13 77.26 -0.51 30.64
C ASN A 13 76.87 0.90 30.16
N VAL A 14 77.28 1.95 30.87
CA VAL A 14 77.02 3.34 30.45
C VAL A 14 77.95 3.73 29.30
N GLU A 15 77.44 3.58 28.08
CA GLU A 15 77.91 4.33 26.92
C GLU A 15 77.86 5.84 27.21
N ASN A 16 78.93 6.55 26.85
CA ASN A 16 79.09 8.01 27.00
C ASN A 16 77.99 8.81 26.28
N LYS A 17 76.80 8.96 26.89
CA LYS A 17 75.64 9.65 26.32
C LYS A 17 75.53 11.08 26.86
N ILE A 18 75.36 12.06 25.96
CA ILE A 18 75.09 13.46 26.33
C ILE A 18 73.72 13.53 27.01
N GLN A 19 73.68 13.98 28.26
CA GLN A 19 72.45 14.25 29.00
C GLN A 19 72.02 15.71 28.79
N ILE A 20 70.75 15.90 28.45
CA ILE A 20 70.13 17.21 28.24
C ILE A 20 69.30 17.54 29.49
N GLU A 21 69.55 18.71 30.08
CA GLU A 21 68.80 19.23 31.23
C GLU A 21 68.17 20.57 30.85
N GLU A 22 66.84 20.66 30.95
CA GLU A 22 66.06 21.88 30.76
C GLU A 22 65.39 22.24 32.09
N ASP A 23 65.76 23.39 32.65
CA ASP A 23 65.18 23.97 33.85
C ASP A 23 64.21 25.10 33.44
N SER A 24 62.92 24.83 33.59
CA SER A 24 61.82 25.66 33.07
C SER A 24 60.53 25.41 33.85
N THR A 25 59.84 26.50 34.21
CA THR A 25 58.44 26.51 34.67
C THR A 25 57.50 27.11 33.63
N TYR A 26 57.94 27.24 32.37
CA TYR A 26 57.16 27.82 31.27
C TYR A 26 55.79 27.13 31.12
N PRO A 27 54.68 27.88 31.00
CA PRO A 27 54.60 29.32 30.68
C PRO A 27 54.53 30.28 31.88
N LEU A 28 54.77 29.82 33.13
CA LEU A 28 54.72 30.69 34.32
C LEU A 28 55.90 31.66 34.37
N ASP A 29 57.11 31.20 34.04
CA ASP A 29 58.29 32.02 33.82
C ASP A 29 58.77 31.87 32.37
N ASN A 30 59.10 32.99 31.74
CA ASN A 30 59.60 33.05 30.36
C ASN A 30 61.10 32.72 30.26
N ASN A 31 61.82 32.66 31.38
CA ASN A 31 63.23 32.30 31.44
C ASN A 31 63.44 30.79 31.48
N ILE A 32 64.25 30.27 30.57
CA ILE A 32 64.54 28.84 30.44
C ILE A 32 66.04 28.63 30.40
N THR A 33 66.56 27.77 31.27
CA THR A 33 67.98 27.39 31.27
C THR A 33 68.16 25.99 30.69
N TYR A 34 68.96 25.88 29.64
CA TYR A 34 69.25 24.63 28.94
C TYR A 34 70.73 24.28 29.07
N ARG A 35 71.04 23.05 29.49
CA ARG A 35 72.41 22.56 29.72
C ARG A 35 72.63 21.23 29.02
N GLU A 36 73.76 21.12 28.32
CA GLU A 36 74.25 19.85 27.77
C GLU A 36 75.37 19.34 28.70
N ARG A 37 75.12 18.20 29.36
CA ARG A 37 76.06 17.54 30.28
C ARG A 37 76.63 16.27 29.66
N MET A 38 77.90 16.01 29.93
CA MET A 38 78.57 14.75 29.61
C MET A 38 79.35 14.33 30.86
N ASN A 39 79.09 13.12 31.38
CA ASN A 39 79.71 12.59 32.61
C ASN A 39 79.61 13.58 33.79
N LYS A 40 78.41 14.14 34.02
CA LYS A 40 78.09 15.16 35.05
C LYS A 40 78.79 16.53 34.91
N ILE A 41 79.58 16.76 33.86
CA ILE A 41 80.22 18.07 33.56
C ILE A 41 79.41 18.83 32.51
N THR A 42 79.14 20.13 32.74
CA THR A 42 78.40 20.99 31.80
C THR A 42 79.30 21.44 30.64
N LYS A 43 79.03 20.96 29.42
CA LYS A 43 79.76 21.34 28.19
C LYS A 43 79.29 22.67 27.63
N ARG A 44 77.97 22.88 27.54
CA ARG A 44 77.34 24.09 27.00
C ARG A 44 76.12 24.46 27.83
N SER A 45 75.94 25.76 28.06
CA SER A 45 74.75 26.31 28.70
C SER A 45 74.19 27.46 27.89
N PHE A 46 72.87 27.46 27.75
CA PHE A 46 72.11 28.49 27.06
C PHE A 46 70.99 28.96 27.99
N ASN A 47 70.75 30.26 28.00
CA ASN A 47 69.62 30.87 28.67
C ASN A 47 68.72 31.51 27.62
N TYR A 48 67.43 31.19 27.66
CA TYR A 48 66.41 31.69 26.74
C TYR A 48 65.38 32.51 27.50
N ILE A 49 64.95 33.62 26.90
CA ILE A 49 63.79 34.38 27.35
C ILE A 49 62.77 34.36 26.22
N ILE A 50 61.65 33.67 26.41
CA ILE A 50 60.57 33.60 25.42
C ILE A 50 59.83 34.94 25.41
N ILE A 51 59.92 35.69 24.32
CA ILE A 51 59.27 36.99 24.16
C ILE A 51 57.90 36.81 23.50
N LYS A 52 57.82 35.97 22.46
CA LYS A 52 56.57 35.56 21.82
C LYS A 52 56.62 34.08 21.50
N GLU A 53 55.63 33.32 21.97
CA GLU A 53 55.57 31.87 21.78
C GLU A 53 55.29 31.46 20.33
N GLY A 54 54.60 32.28 19.53
CA GLY A 54 54.22 31.93 18.16
C GLY A 54 53.25 30.73 18.06
N VAL A 55 52.79 30.42 16.85
CA VAL A 55 51.82 29.35 16.56
C VAL A 55 52.30 28.45 15.43
N TYR A 56 51.97 27.15 15.47
CA TYR A 56 52.21 26.29 14.31
C TYR A 56 51.16 26.56 13.21
N PRO A 57 51.54 26.92 11.98
CA PRO A 57 50.58 27.18 10.91
C PRO A 57 49.80 25.89 10.54
N ASN A 58 48.46 25.96 10.53
CA ASN A 58 47.57 24.85 10.16
C ASN A 58 47.19 24.94 8.67
N GLY A 59 47.32 23.84 7.90
CA GLY A 59 46.67 23.71 6.59
C GLY A 59 47.50 24.08 5.34
N ILE A 60 48.78 24.41 5.48
CA ILE A 60 49.69 24.45 4.34
C ILE A 60 50.24 23.04 4.17
N VAL A 61 49.99 22.45 3.00
CA VAL A 61 50.51 21.14 2.54
C VAL A 61 51.87 20.86 3.18
N LEU A 62 51.97 19.76 3.94
CA LEU A 62 53.18 19.25 4.59
C LEU A 62 54.26 18.91 3.56
N ASN A 63 54.79 19.93 2.89
CA ASN A 63 56.00 19.83 2.10
C ASN A 63 57.18 19.78 3.09
N LYS A 64 58.17 18.92 2.80
CA LYS A 64 59.41 18.67 3.57
C LYS A 64 60.19 19.93 4.02
N LYS A 65 59.79 21.14 3.61
CA LYS A 65 60.42 22.44 3.93
C LYS A 65 60.02 23.04 5.30
N ASN A 66 58.97 22.54 5.97
CA ASN A 66 58.48 23.09 7.25
C ASN A 66 58.91 22.29 8.50
N ILE A 67 59.81 21.31 8.31
CA ILE A 67 60.41 20.51 9.36
C ILE A 67 61.92 20.72 9.26
N LEU A 68 62.55 21.20 10.34
CA LEU A 68 64.00 21.32 10.38
C LEU A 68 64.60 19.94 10.71
N GLU A 69 65.31 19.34 9.75
CA GLU A 69 66.07 18.11 9.95
C GLU A 69 67.53 18.44 10.24
N THR A 70 68.09 17.92 11.32
CA THR A 70 69.55 17.99 11.58
C THR A 70 70.19 16.62 11.39
N SER A 71 71.11 16.49 10.42
CA SER A 71 72.01 15.34 10.28
C SER A 71 73.37 15.67 10.89
N ASN A 72 73.79 14.92 11.92
CA ASN A 72 75.19 14.88 12.32
C ASN A 72 75.84 13.69 11.61
N GLU A 73 76.72 13.96 10.64
CA GLU A 73 77.41 12.95 9.80
C GLU A 73 78.44 12.09 10.54
N SER A 74 78.48 12.11 11.88
CA SER A 74 79.53 11.42 12.61
C SER A 74 79.07 10.60 13.82
N ASN A 75 77.79 10.25 13.94
CA ASN A 75 77.33 9.19 14.85
C ASN A 75 75.89 8.75 14.50
N LYS A 76 75.66 7.43 14.32
CA LYS A 76 74.36 6.78 14.05
C LYS A 76 73.37 6.90 15.22
N PHE A 77 72.97 8.13 15.60
CA PHE A 77 71.95 8.40 16.61
C PHE A 77 70.86 9.35 16.07
N GLN A 78 69.62 8.87 16.11
CA GLN A 78 68.31 9.52 15.87
C GLN A 78 68.28 10.93 15.26
N LYS A 79 67.70 11.01 14.05
CA LYS A 79 67.33 12.22 13.32
C LYS A 79 66.28 13.03 14.13
N LYS A 80 66.65 14.16 14.73
CA LYS A 80 65.71 15.05 15.44
C LYS A 80 65.04 16.01 14.45
N THR A 81 63.71 16.07 14.49
CA THR A 81 62.87 16.94 13.66
C THR A 81 62.18 17.99 14.51
N TYR A 82 62.26 19.27 14.12
CA TYR A 82 61.64 20.38 14.85
C TYR A 82 60.56 21.06 13.98
N LYS A 83 59.36 21.24 14.54
CA LYS A 83 58.28 22.04 13.93
C LYS A 83 58.62 23.53 14.06
N ILE A 84 58.43 24.30 13.00
CA ILE A 84 58.80 25.72 12.95
C ILE A 84 57.56 26.60 13.25
N PRO A 85 57.53 27.36 14.36
CA PRO A 85 56.43 28.27 14.68
C PRO A 85 56.46 29.56 13.85
N HIS A 86 55.28 30.14 13.62
CA HIS A 86 55.08 31.48 13.04
C HIS A 86 54.88 32.52 14.14
N GLY A 87 55.47 33.71 14.00
CA GLY A 87 55.35 34.81 14.97
C GLY A 87 56.10 34.52 16.27
N TYR A 88 57.18 33.74 16.21
CA TYR A 88 57.96 33.31 17.37
C TYR A 88 59.18 34.21 17.59
N VAL A 89 59.41 34.62 18.83
CA VAL A 89 60.52 35.50 19.22
C VAL A 89 61.15 35.01 20.53
N VAL A 90 62.46 34.79 20.52
CA VAL A 90 63.23 34.36 21.69
C VAL A 90 64.55 35.12 21.79
N LYS A 91 64.91 35.52 23.01
CA LYS A 91 66.22 36.07 23.32
C LYS A 91 67.13 34.97 23.85
N THR A 92 68.21 34.67 23.15
CA THR A 92 69.12 33.58 23.47
C THR A 92 70.46 34.12 23.94
N THR A 93 70.96 33.63 25.06
CA THR A 93 72.21 34.06 25.68
C THR A 93 73.12 32.88 26.02
N TRP A 94 74.39 32.94 25.62
CA TRP A 94 75.38 31.87 25.87
C TRP A 94 76.81 32.40 25.99
N GLY A 95 77.71 31.60 26.57
CA GLY A 95 79.12 31.97 26.80
C GLY A 95 79.42 32.31 28.26
N ARG A 96 80.71 32.28 28.64
CA ARG A 96 81.18 32.52 30.02
C ARG A 96 81.72 33.94 30.18
N ALA A 97 81.39 34.60 31.30
CA ALA A 97 81.92 35.88 31.74
C ALA A 97 82.00 36.94 30.60
N ALA A 98 83.18 37.51 30.35
CA ALA A 98 83.42 38.55 29.33
C ALA A 98 83.14 38.13 27.88
N LYS A 99 82.85 36.85 27.59
CA LYS A 99 82.52 36.32 26.25
C LYS A 99 81.03 35.96 26.10
N LYS A 100 80.17 36.45 26.99
CA LYS A 100 78.71 36.25 26.94
C LYS A 100 78.14 36.97 25.72
N ARG A 101 77.41 36.22 24.88
CA ARG A 101 76.73 36.71 23.68
C ARG A 101 75.22 36.62 23.89
N THR A 102 74.51 37.65 23.47
CA THR A 102 73.04 37.69 23.51
C THR A 102 72.52 38.11 22.14
N VAL A 103 71.57 37.35 21.60
CA VAL A 103 70.89 37.65 20.34
C VAL A 103 69.38 37.55 20.51
N CYS A 104 68.62 38.23 19.65
CA CYS A 104 67.18 38.07 19.54
C CYS A 104 66.87 37.33 18.23
N CYS A 105 66.25 36.16 18.34
CA CYS A 105 65.89 35.31 17.23
C CYS A 105 64.38 35.42 16.94
N GLU A 106 64.02 35.68 15.69
CA GLU A 106 62.64 35.84 15.24
C GLU A 106 62.34 34.88 14.08
N ILE A 107 61.14 34.30 14.07
CA ILE A 107 60.65 33.43 12.99
C ILE A 107 59.27 33.90 12.56
N ASP A 108 59.18 34.30 11.30
CA ASP A 108 57.94 34.66 10.63
C ASP A 108 57.80 33.88 9.32
N TYR A 109 56.58 33.79 8.79
CA TYR A 109 56.31 33.18 7.49
C TYR A 109 55.91 34.28 6.51
N ILE A 110 56.62 34.37 5.39
CA ILE A 110 56.30 35.28 4.28
C ILE A 110 55.98 34.40 3.09
N ASN A 111 54.78 34.54 2.50
CA ASN A 111 54.30 33.71 1.39
C ASN A 111 54.47 32.20 1.65
N ALA A 112 54.09 31.73 2.83
CA ALA A 112 54.23 30.33 3.27
C ALA A 112 55.67 29.78 3.42
N ILE A 113 56.70 30.63 3.36
CA ILE A 113 58.11 30.25 3.57
C ILE A 113 58.61 30.82 4.91
N PRO A 114 59.23 30.00 5.79
CA PRO A 114 59.78 30.51 7.05
C PRO A 114 61.02 31.37 6.80
N GLN A 115 61.02 32.58 7.38
CA GLN A 115 62.15 33.49 7.42
C GLN A 115 62.70 33.55 8.84
N PHE A 116 63.96 33.14 8.99
CA PHE A 116 64.71 33.13 10.25
C PHE A 116 65.52 34.41 10.35
N ARG A 117 65.29 35.24 11.38
CA ARG A 117 66.01 36.49 11.64
C ARG A 117 66.79 36.42 12.95
N ILE A 118 68.03 36.91 12.95
CA ILE A 118 68.87 37.06 14.14
C ILE A 118 69.24 38.53 14.25
N LYS A 119 68.84 39.16 15.35
CA LYS A 119 69.20 40.53 15.70
C LYS A 119 70.30 40.53 16.77
N TYR A 120 71.35 41.33 16.60
CA TYR A 120 72.53 41.37 17.48
C TYR A 120 73.19 42.76 17.52
N GLY A 121 74.17 42.96 18.43
CA GLY A 121 74.82 44.25 18.69
C GLY A 121 74.15 45.05 19.82
N SER A 122 74.73 46.20 20.18
CA SER A 122 74.16 47.11 21.17
C SER A 122 72.74 47.50 20.73
N ASN A 123 71.72 47.17 21.53
CA ASN A 123 70.29 47.34 21.23
C ASN A 123 69.74 46.57 20.01
N PHE A 124 70.37 45.46 19.59
CA PHE A 124 69.90 44.61 18.48
C PHE A 124 69.80 45.33 17.11
N GLN A 125 70.65 46.32 16.89
CA GLN A 125 70.66 47.17 15.69
C GLN A 125 71.02 46.42 14.39
N HIS A 126 71.77 45.32 14.46
CA HIS A 126 72.15 44.55 13.28
C HIS A 126 71.22 43.35 13.09
N VAL A 127 70.75 43.13 11.86
CA VAL A 127 69.79 42.06 11.52
C VAL A 127 70.33 41.19 10.40
N ILE A 128 70.33 39.87 10.61
CA ILE A 128 70.66 38.87 9.60
C ILE A 128 69.44 38.00 9.36
N SER A 129 69.11 37.74 8.10
CA SER A 129 67.98 36.89 7.72
C SER A 129 68.37 35.72 6.83
N SER A 130 67.67 34.59 6.96
CA SER A 130 67.71 33.47 6.03
C SER A 130 66.33 32.88 5.82
N THR A 131 66.00 32.56 4.57
CA THR A 131 64.83 31.76 4.18
C THR A 131 65.19 30.29 3.92
N LYS A 132 66.49 29.92 4.05
CA LYS A 132 66.98 28.56 3.79
C LYS A 132 66.82 27.64 4.99
N SER A 133 67.36 28.03 6.15
CA SER A 133 67.22 27.28 7.41
C SER A 133 67.70 28.12 8.61
N ALA A 134 67.31 27.71 9.82
CA ALA A 134 67.83 28.28 11.07
C ALA A 134 69.37 28.19 11.16
N THR A 135 69.96 27.10 10.65
CA THR A 135 71.41 26.88 10.66
C THR A 135 72.12 27.81 9.67
N ASP A 136 71.54 28.08 8.48
CA ASP A 136 72.09 29.05 7.53
C ASP A 136 72.11 30.47 8.13
N ALA A 137 71.04 30.87 8.83
CA ALA A 137 71.01 32.14 9.57
C ALA A 137 72.14 32.19 10.63
N ALA A 138 72.34 31.11 11.38
CA ALA A 138 73.37 31.02 12.40
C ALA A 138 74.80 31.09 11.82
N ILE A 139 75.04 30.46 10.67
CA ILE A 139 76.33 30.53 9.95
C ILE A 139 76.59 31.95 9.45
N LYS A 140 75.58 32.62 8.87
CA LYS A 140 75.70 34.03 8.45
C LYS A 140 76.03 34.93 9.63
N TYR A 141 75.40 34.70 10.78
CA TYR A 141 75.71 35.40 12.02
C TYR A 141 77.16 35.20 12.48
N GLU A 142 77.66 33.97 12.59
CA GLU A 142 79.06 33.76 13.00
C GLU A 142 80.07 34.35 11.99
N ARG A 143 79.77 34.29 10.69
CA ARG A 143 80.61 34.92 9.64
C ARG A 143 80.62 36.45 9.74
N SER A 144 79.51 37.06 10.15
CA SER A 144 79.42 38.51 10.34
C SER A 144 80.26 39.01 11.52
N LEU A 145 80.49 38.16 12.52
CA LEU A 145 81.35 38.46 13.67
C LEU A 145 82.84 38.18 13.39
N LYS A 146 83.14 37.13 12.63
CA LYS A 146 84.51 36.73 12.26
C LYS A 146 84.54 36.11 10.86
N PRO A 147 84.92 36.86 9.81
CA PRO A 147 85.08 36.33 8.46
C PRO A 147 86.06 35.15 8.44
N GLY A 148 85.67 33.99 7.92
CA GLY A 148 86.53 32.79 7.80
C GLY A 148 86.46 31.76 8.94
N THR A 149 85.65 31.97 9.97
CA THR A 149 85.51 31.03 11.10
C THR A 149 84.86 29.69 10.70
N LYS A 150 85.46 28.56 11.10
CA LYS A 150 84.89 27.19 10.95
C LYS A 150 83.95 26.78 12.10
N ALA A 151 83.83 27.59 13.17
CA ALA A 151 82.94 27.31 14.29
C ALA A 151 81.46 27.40 13.85
N LYS A 152 80.68 26.37 14.17
CA LYS A 152 79.26 26.28 13.84
C LYS A 152 78.45 26.24 15.14
N ILE A 153 77.58 27.23 15.34
CA ILE A 153 76.51 27.13 16.32
C ILE A 153 75.30 26.46 15.66
N SER A 154 74.64 25.56 16.38
CA SER A 154 73.45 24.88 15.86
C SER A 154 72.30 25.87 15.77
N GLY A 155 71.74 26.02 14.56
CA GLY A 155 70.55 26.85 14.31
C GLY A 155 69.38 26.53 15.25
N PRO A 156 68.92 25.27 15.37
CA PRO A 156 67.82 24.96 16.26
C PRO A 156 68.11 25.30 17.73
N ILE A 157 69.35 25.11 18.20
CA ILE A 157 69.77 25.53 19.55
C ILE A 157 69.71 27.05 19.68
N LEU A 158 70.23 27.80 18.72
CA LEU A 158 70.22 29.26 18.78
C LEU A 158 68.80 29.85 18.79
N PHE A 159 67.86 29.22 18.09
CA PHE A 159 66.44 29.59 18.06
C PHE A 159 65.62 28.93 19.19
N GLY A 160 66.22 28.12 20.08
CA GLY A 160 65.48 27.44 21.15
C GLY A 160 64.38 26.50 20.65
N LEU A 161 64.50 25.96 19.43
CA LEU A 161 63.47 25.08 18.84
C LEU A 161 63.40 23.70 19.51
N GLN A 162 64.44 23.35 20.26
CA GLN A 162 64.54 22.11 21.03
C GLN A 162 63.88 22.18 22.41
N LEU A 163 63.40 23.35 22.85
CA LEU A 163 62.83 23.53 24.18
C LEU A 163 61.49 22.78 24.31
N ASP A 164 61.47 21.80 25.20
CA ASP A 164 60.35 20.87 25.36
C ASP A 164 59.18 21.53 26.10
N SER A 165 59.46 22.39 27.08
CA SER A 165 58.43 23.15 27.82
C SER A 165 57.61 24.07 26.92
N VAL A 166 58.29 24.81 26.02
CA VAL A 166 57.64 25.70 25.04
C VAL A 166 56.84 24.91 24.01
N ARG A 167 57.35 23.75 23.54
CA ARG A 167 56.59 22.87 22.64
C ARG A 167 55.30 22.37 23.29
N LYS A 168 55.38 21.90 24.55
CA LYS A 168 54.22 21.40 25.31
C LYS A 168 53.17 22.50 25.53
N ALA A 169 53.60 23.73 25.87
CA ALA A 169 52.69 24.87 26.02
C ALA A 169 51.99 25.25 24.71
N ARG A 170 52.71 25.19 23.58
CA ARG A 170 52.15 25.52 22.26
C ARG A 170 51.14 24.48 21.78
N GLU A 171 51.36 23.22 22.12
CA GLU A 171 50.47 22.11 21.77
C GLU A 171 49.27 21.98 22.73
N SER A 172 49.38 22.44 23.98
CA SER A 172 48.29 22.39 24.97
C SER A 172 47.19 23.45 24.75
N ARG A 173 47.49 24.55 24.05
CA ARG A 173 46.47 25.52 23.57
C ARG A 173 45.67 24.93 22.39
N LYS A 174 44.77 23.98 22.66
CA LYS A 174 43.87 23.38 21.66
C LYS A 174 42.80 24.38 21.17
N ARG A 175 42.79 24.60 19.85
CA ARG A 175 41.66 24.92 18.93
C ARG A 175 40.38 25.49 19.58
N GLY A 176 40.15 26.79 19.41
CA GLY A 176 38.78 27.30 19.31
C GLY A 176 38.06 26.56 18.18
N ASN A 177 36.86 26.03 18.44
CA ASN A 177 36.07 25.27 17.47
C ASN A 177 35.67 26.16 16.27
N LEU A 178 36.49 26.21 15.22
CA LEU A 178 36.03 26.67 13.91
C LEU A 178 34.91 25.73 13.46
N ILE A 179 33.70 26.28 13.30
CA ILE A 179 32.53 25.55 12.82
C ILE A 179 32.86 25.03 11.41
N LYS A 180 33.09 23.72 11.28
CA LYS A 180 33.36 23.10 9.98
C LYS A 180 32.19 23.31 9.01
N PRO A 181 32.45 23.54 7.71
CA PRO A 181 31.42 23.54 6.67
C PRO A 181 30.60 22.24 6.69
N ALA A 182 29.32 22.32 6.31
CA ALA A 182 28.40 21.17 6.37
C ALA A 182 28.90 19.96 5.58
N ILE A 183 29.56 20.18 4.44
CA ILE A 183 30.14 19.11 3.59
C ILE A 183 31.21 18.27 4.29
N ASN A 184 31.85 18.82 5.33
CA ASN A 184 32.92 18.17 6.11
C ASN A 184 32.42 17.70 7.49
N CYS A 185 31.10 17.61 7.68
CA CYS A 185 30.46 17.18 8.92
C CYS A 185 29.85 15.79 8.75
N THR A 186 29.85 15.00 9.83
CA THR A 186 29.10 13.75 9.88
C THR A 186 27.60 14.03 10.04
N PRO A 187 26.69 13.12 9.63
CA PRO A 187 25.25 13.28 9.82
C PRO A 187 24.87 13.60 11.28
N SER A 188 25.46 12.89 12.25
CA SER A 188 25.28 13.16 13.69
C SER A 188 25.64 14.60 14.09
N THR A 189 26.70 15.16 13.50
CA THR A 189 27.12 16.53 13.78
C THR A 189 26.11 17.53 13.23
N LEU A 190 25.58 17.28 12.03
CA LEU A 190 24.54 18.10 11.41
C LEU A 190 23.24 18.04 12.20
N GLU A 191 22.80 16.85 12.65
CA GLU A 191 21.63 16.68 13.50
C GLU A 191 21.75 17.46 14.83
N LYS A 192 22.90 17.39 15.50
CA LYS A 192 23.15 18.15 16.73
C LYS A 192 23.06 19.67 16.49
N ARG A 193 23.59 20.14 15.35
CA ARG A 193 23.49 21.56 14.95
C ARG A 193 22.05 21.95 14.65
N ALA A 194 21.30 21.09 13.96
CA ALA A 194 19.89 21.31 13.65
C ALA A 194 19.03 21.40 14.92
N LYS A 195 19.22 20.48 15.87
CA LYS A 195 18.57 20.52 17.19
C LYS A 195 18.90 21.81 17.94
N LYS A 196 20.17 22.23 17.94
CA LYS A 196 20.60 23.49 18.59
C LYS A 196 19.94 24.72 17.99
N LEU A 197 19.79 24.77 16.66
CA LEU A 197 19.07 25.85 15.98
C LEU A 197 17.58 25.84 16.36
N ALA A 198 16.95 24.67 16.31
CA ALA A 198 15.56 24.50 16.69
C ALA A 198 15.30 24.96 18.14
N THR A 199 16.15 24.61 19.11
CA THR A 199 15.98 25.08 20.49
C THR A 199 15.99 26.61 20.59
N LYS A 200 16.88 27.29 19.85
CA LYS A 200 16.93 28.75 19.81
C LYS A 200 15.68 29.37 19.19
N ILE A 201 15.14 28.79 18.12
CA ILE A 201 13.93 29.31 17.49
C ILE A 201 12.72 29.13 18.42
N GLN A 202 12.63 27.99 19.11
CA GLN A 202 11.57 27.75 20.08
C GLN A 202 11.57 28.76 21.22
N SER A 203 12.75 29.14 21.75
CA SER A 203 12.84 30.16 22.79
C SER A 203 12.42 31.54 22.28
N ASN A 204 12.79 31.90 21.05
CA ASN A 204 12.43 33.19 20.47
C ASN A 204 10.92 33.30 20.25
N ILE A 205 10.29 32.28 19.66
CA ILE A 205 8.83 32.26 19.44
C ILE A 205 8.07 32.37 20.76
N LYS A 206 8.51 31.70 21.83
CA LYS A 206 7.87 31.82 23.15
C LYS A 206 7.88 33.25 23.68
N ASN A 207 8.90 34.05 23.35
CA ASN A 207 8.97 35.45 23.76
C ASN A 207 8.06 36.33 22.88
N ASP A 208 8.09 36.12 21.56
CA ASP A 208 7.40 36.97 20.59
C ASP A 208 5.87 36.75 20.58
N VAL A 209 5.40 35.55 20.92
CA VAL A 209 3.96 35.22 20.98
C VAL A 209 3.18 36.20 21.84
N LYS A 210 3.77 36.69 22.94
CA LYS A 210 3.11 37.64 23.87
C LYS A 210 2.78 38.99 23.24
N GLY A 211 3.44 39.36 22.13
CA GLY A 211 3.20 40.61 21.42
C GLY A 211 2.28 40.48 20.20
N VAL A 212 1.91 39.26 19.80
CA VAL A 212 1.14 38.99 18.57
C VAL A 212 -0.21 38.34 18.86
N TYR A 213 -0.27 37.44 19.83
CA TYR A 213 -1.48 36.72 20.22
C TYR A 213 -1.95 37.15 21.61
N HIS A 214 -3.25 36.98 21.89
CA HIS A 214 -3.80 37.31 23.20
C HIS A 214 -3.29 36.33 24.27
N GLN A 215 -3.19 36.77 25.53
CA GLN A 215 -2.60 35.96 26.61
C GLN A 215 -3.41 34.70 26.95
N SER A 216 -4.70 34.66 26.58
CA SER A 216 -5.54 33.46 26.70
C SER A 216 -5.29 32.42 25.61
N ASP A 217 -4.60 32.78 24.53
CA ASP A 217 -4.41 31.91 23.37
C ASP A 217 -3.21 30.99 23.57
N GLN A 218 -3.43 29.68 23.41
CA GLN A 218 -2.34 28.70 23.44
C GLN A 218 -1.67 28.58 22.07
N VAL A 219 -0.53 29.26 21.90
CA VAL A 219 0.30 29.14 20.70
C VAL A 219 1.35 28.04 20.89
N ILE A 220 1.33 27.04 20.01
CA ILE A 220 2.23 25.88 20.05
C ILE A 220 3.03 25.81 18.75
N LEU A 221 4.36 25.83 18.86
CA LEU A 221 5.26 25.53 17.75
C LEU A 221 5.41 24.02 17.59
N ASN A 222 4.83 23.46 16.53
CA ASN A 222 4.83 22.01 16.31
C ASN A 222 6.12 21.49 15.67
N ASN A 223 6.63 22.17 14.63
CA ASN A 223 7.87 21.80 13.96
C ASN A 223 8.52 22.98 13.25
N ILE A 224 9.78 22.80 12.84
CA ILE A 224 10.49 23.68 11.93
C ILE A 224 11.12 22.83 10.83
N GLU A 225 11.01 23.30 9.61
CA GLU A 225 11.66 22.72 8.44
C GLU A 225 12.64 23.73 7.81
N PHE A 226 13.86 23.29 7.53
CA PHE A 226 14.88 24.11 6.87
C PHE A 226 15.88 23.21 6.13
N SER A 227 16.64 23.78 5.19
CA SER A 227 17.69 23.05 4.48
C SER A 227 19.05 23.74 4.57
N VAL A 228 20.11 22.95 4.52
CA VAL A 228 21.49 23.42 4.38
C VAL A 228 22.00 23.01 2.99
N ASN A 229 22.51 24.00 2.23
CA ASN A 229 23.02 23.80 0.87
C ASN A 229 22.05 23.12 -0.11
N LYS A 230 20.73 23.23 0.13
CA LYS A 230 19.65 22.57 -0.65
C LYS A 230 19.73 21.03 -0.74
N LYS A 231 20.64 20.40 0.01
CA LYS A 231 20.83 18.94 0.00
C LYS A 231 20.47 18.30 1.33
N ASP A 232 20.79 18.97 2.44
CA ASP A 232 20.49 18.46 3.78
C ASP A 232 19.24 19.14 4.32
N CYS A 233 18.08 18.49 4.17
CA CYS A 233 16.81 18.97 4.72
C CYS A 233 16.61 18.44 6.14
N PHE A 234 16.26 19.32 7.08
CA PHE A 234 15.99 19.02 8.47
C PHE A 234 14.56 19.42 8.82
N GLN A 235 13.80 18.48 9.35
CA GLN A 235 12.53 18.73 10.03
C GLN A 235 12.71 18.39 11.51
N VAL A 236 12.56 19.39 12.39
CA VAL A 236 12.66 19.22 13.84
C VAL A 236 11.29 19.43 14.46
N ASN A 237 10.73 18.36 15.05
CA ASN A 237 9.43 18.40 15.72
C ASN A 237 9.63 18.68 17.23
N TYR A 238 8.71 19.44 17.83
CA TYR A 238 8.72 19.76 19.26
C TYR A 238 7.60 19.04 20.01
N GLY A 239 7.86 18.74 21.28
CA GLY A 239 6.94 18.02 22.16
C GLY A 239 7.14 16.51 22.13
N PRO A 240 6.48 15.77 23.04
CA PRO A 240 6.47 14.31 22.99
C PRO A 240 5.87 13.85 21.67
N GLU A 241 6.50 12.86 21.04
CA GLU A 241 5.95 12.24 19.83
C GLU A 241 4.62 11.60 20.25
N ASN A 242 3.50 12.18 19.82
CA ASN A 242 2.19 11.67 20.18
C ASN A 242 1.97 10.37 19.39
N GLU A 243 2.35 9.24 19.97
CA GLU A 243 2.33 7.92 19.31
C GLU A 243 0.97 7.62 18.68
N ILE A 244 -0.12 8.06 19.33
CA ILE A 244 -1.49 7.94 18.83
C ILE A 244 -1.65 8.63 17.46
N ASN A 245 -1.10 9.83 17.26
CA ASN A 245 -1.17 10.54 15.98
C ASN A 245 -0.29 9.89 14.90
N LYS A 246 0.85 9.30 15.28
CA LYS A 246 1.75 8.59 14.36
C LYS A 246 1.11 7.29 13.87
N THR A 247 0.55 6.51 14.79
CA THR A 247 -0.19 5.29 14.49
C THR A 247 -1.43 5.60 13.65
N HIS A 248 -2.16 6.68 13.97
CA HIS A 248 -3.30 7.11 13.15
C HIS A 248 -2.89 7.51 11.72
N LYS A 249 -1.79 8.26 11.58
CA LYS A 249 -1.22 8.62 10.27
C LYS A 249 -0.78 7.39 9.49
N LEU A 250 -0.10 6.45 10.13
CA LEU A 250 0.30 5.17 9.52
C LEU A 250 -0.91 4.37 9.03
N ARG A 251 -1.92 4.19 9.89
CA ARG A 251 -3.18 3.49 9.55
C ARG A 251 -3.93 4.16 8.41
N SER A 252 -3.97 5.49 8.38
CA SER A 252 -4.58 6.25 7.28
C SER A 252 -3.85 6.03 5.96
N VAL A 253 -2.52 5.97 6.00
CA VAL A 253 -1.68 5.67 4.83
C VAL A 253 -1.87 4.22 4.38
N VAL A 254 -1.90 3.24 5.29
CA VAL A 254 -2.20 1.84 4.96
C VAL A 254 -3.55 1.74 4.26
N LYS A 255 -4.59 2.42 4.79
CA LYS A 255 -5.91 2.48 4.17
C LYS A 255 -5.87 3.07 2.77
N ALA A 256 -5.15 4.18 2.57
CA ALA A 256 -5.00 4.80 1.25
C ALA A 256 -4.24 3.90 0.25
N VAL A 257 -3.22 3.17 0.72
CA VAL A 257 -2.45 2.22 -0.08
C VAL A 257 -3.32 1.03 -0.50
N ASP A 258 -4.10 0.46 0.43
CA ASP A 258 -4.98 -0.68 0.15
C ASP A 258 -6.16 -0.26 -0.75
N GLN A 259 -6.83 0.86 -0.48
CA GLN A 259 -7.95 1.35 -1.30
C GLN A 259 -7.49 1.84 -2.69
N GLY A 260 -6.34 2.51 -2.75
CA GLY A 260 -5.75 3.01 -3.99
C GLY A 260 -4.96 1.95 -4.77
N GLN A 261 -4.86 0.73 -4.24
CA GLN A 261 -4.09 -0.38 -4.83
C GLN A 261 -2.64 0.01 -5.18
N ILE A 262 -2.03 0.84 -4.33
CA ILE A 262 -0.70 1.38 -4.56
C ILE A 262 0.33 0.27 -4.34
N SER A 263 1.11 -0.04 -5.38
CA SER A 263 2.15 -1.05 -5.26
C SER A 263 3.22 -0.62 -4.25
N ARG A 264 3.92 -1.60 -3.67
CA ARG A 264 5.03 -1.34 -2.75
C ARG A 264 6.10 -0.43 -3.36
N GLU A 265 6.40 -0.65 -4.65
CA GLU A 265 7.37 0.15 -5.40
C GLU A 265 6.87 1.58 -5.63
N SER A 266 5.64 1.73 -6.13
CA SER A 266 5.02 3.04 -6.35
C SER A 266 4.91 3.84 -5.04
N TYR A 267 4.61 3.19 -3.92
CA TYR A 267 4.60 3.85 -2.62
C TYR A 267 6.01 4.28 -2.17
N ARG A 268 7.05 3.49 -2.46
CA ARG A 268 8.45 3.87 -2.16
C ARG A 268 8.87 5.11 -2.93
N GLU A 269 8.53 5.19 -4.21
CA GLU A 269 8.79 6.37 -5.03
C GLU A 269 8.05 7.60 -4.49
N LEU A 270 6.77 7.45 -4.13
CA LEU A 270 5.97 8.53 -3.55
C LEU A 270 6.57 9.03 -2.21
N ALA A 271 6.94 8.10 -1.32
CA ALA A 271 7.54 8.42 -0.03
C ALA A 271 8.97 8.97 -0.15
N ALA A 272 9.67 8.74 -1.26
CA ALA A 272 10.98 9.34 -1.53
C ALA A 272 10.87 10.83 -1.88
N VAL A 273 9.75 11.25 -2.47
CA VAL A 273 9.52 12.66 -2.86
C VAL A 273 8.86 13.45 -1.74
N GLU A 274 7.89 12.88 -1.02
CA GLU A 274 7.19 13.55 0.08
C GLU A 274 7.72 13.10 1.43
N ALA A 275 8.57 13.92 2.04
CA ALA A 275 9.24 13.62 3.32
C ALA A 275 8.26 13.40 4.49
N ASN A 276 7.02 13.93 4.39
CA ASN A 276 6.01 13.72 5.41
C ASN A 276 5.34 12.33 5.35
N LEU A 277 5.55 11.53 4.29
CA LEU A 277 4.97 10.19 4.24
C LEU A 277 5.78 9.19 5.08
N PRO A 278 5.11 8.26 5.80
CA PRO A 278 5.83 7.20 6.50
C PRO A 278 6.63 6.33 5.54
N ARG A 279 7.78 5.83 5.99
CA ARG A 279 8.60 4.90 5.20
C ARG A 279 7.83 3.62 4.90
N GLU A 280 8.10 3.03 3.74
CA GLU A 280 7.40 1.82 3.27
C GLU A 280 7.45 0.68 4.29
N ASN A 281 8.61 0.39 4.90
CA ASN A 281 8.71 -0.67 5.91
C ASN A 281 7.76 -0.43 7.10
N SER A 282 7.58 0.83 7.54
CA SER A 282 6.64 1.16 8.62
C SER A 282 5.19 0.93 8.21
N VAL A 283 4.83 1.29 6.97
CA VAL A 283 3.49 1.04 6.41
C VAL A 283 3.25 -0.47 6.27
N SER A 284 4.24 -1.23 5.78
CA SER A 284 4.13 -2.68 5.66
C SER A 284 3.97 -3.37 7.03
N ASN A 285 4.71 -2.94 8.05
CA ASN A 285 4.60 -3.50 9.40
C ASN A 285 3.23 -3.18 10.02
N GLU A 286 2.75 -1.93 9.89
CA GLU A 286 1.42 -1.56 10.37
C GLU A 286 0.33 -2.35 9.64
N ARG A 287 0.48 -2.59 8.33
CA ARG A 287 -0.45 -3.41 7.54
C ARG A 287 -0.54 -4.84 8.06
N ILE A 288 0.60 -5.45 8.45
CA ILE A 288 0.63 -6.77 9.08
C ILE A 288 -0.08 -6.71 10.44
N ALA A 289 0.24 -5.73 11.28
CA ALA A 289 -0.39 -5.57 12.59
C ALA A 289 -1.93 -5.40 12.51
N ILE A 290 -2.43 -4.62 11.54
CA ILE A 290 -3.88 -4.50 11.29
C ILE A 290 -4.45 -5.84 10.83
N THR A 291 -3.76 -6.58 9.97
CA THR A 291 -4.21 -7.90 9.49
C THR A 291 -4.33 -8.87 10.66
N ASP A 292 -3.33 -8.94 11.52
CA ASP A 292 -3.32 -9.83 12.68
C ASP A 292 -4.42 -9.45 13.68
N ASN A 293 -4.61 -8.15 13.94
CA ASN A 293 -5.71 -7.66 14.78
C ASN A 293 -7.07 -8.03 14.19
N MET A 294 -7.30 -7.76 12.90
CA MET A 294 -8.56 -8.10 12.26
C MET A 294 -8.81 -9.61 12.21
N ASN A 295 -7.77 -10.44 12.08
CA ASN A 295 -7.90 -11.89 12.12
C ASN A 295 -8.22 -12.43 13.52
N GLN A 296 -7.94 -11.67 14.59
CA GLN A 296 -8.41 -11.98 15.94
C GLN A 296 -9.89 -11.63 16.12
N LEU A 297 -10.38 -10.55 15.48
CA LEU A 297 -11.76 -10.09 15.59
C LEU A 297 -12.72 -10.82 14.64
N ILE A 298 -12.27 -11.09 13.42
CA ILE A 298 -12.99 -11.78 12.36
C ILE A 298 -12.07 -12.89 11.85
N LYS A 299 -12.16 -14.06 12.48
CA LYS A 299 -11.29 -15.18 12.18
C LYS A 299 -11.51 -15.66 10.74
N ILE A 300 -10.40 -15.84 10.02
CA ILE A 300 -10.39 -16.50 8.72
C ILE A 300 -10.15 -17.99 8.96
N SER A 301 -11.16 -18.81 8.70
CA SER A 301 -11.07 -20.26 8.79
C SER A 301 -10.78 -20.85 7.42
N LEU A 302 -9.78 -21.71 7.35
CA LEU A 302 -9.47 -22.49 6.16
C LEU A 302 -10.23 -23.81 6.22
N VAL A 303 -10.95 -24.14 5.15
CA VAL A 303 -11.73 -25.37 5.01
C VAL A 303 -11.05 -26.23 3.96
N ASP A 304 -10.65 -27.44 4.33
CA ASP A 304 -10.13 -28.41 3.36
C ASP A 304 -11.29 -29.04 2.58
N MET A 305 -11.35 -28.72 1.29
CA MET A 305 -12.33 -29.23 0.33
C MET A 305 -11.91 -30.59 -0.23
N ASN A 306 -10.63 -30.98 -0.14
CA ASN A 306 -10.12 -32.30 -0.58
C ASN A 306 -10.41 -33.40 0.45
N GLY A 307 -10.78 -33.04 1.69
CA GLY A 307 -11.31 -33.99 2.67
C GLY A 307 -12.55 -34.75 2.18
N ARG A 308 -13.20 -34.26 1.12
CA ARG A 308 -14.26 -34.92 0.37
C ARG A 308 -13.75 -36.08 -0.50
N ASP A 309 -12.62 -35.90 -1.17
CA ASP A 309 -12.06 -36.92 -2.07
C ASP A 309 -11.69 -38.19 -1.31
N LYS A 310 -11.31 -38.10 -0.02
CA LYS A 310 -11.10 -39.29 0.84
C LYS A 310 -12.37 -40.06 1.20
N LEU A 311 -13.54 -39.41 1.10
CA LEU A 311 -14.86 -40.02 1.31
C LEU A 311 -15.47 -40.54 0.00
N GLU A 312 -15.13 -39.90 -1.13
CA GLU A 312 -15.53 -40.30 -2.49
C GLU A 312 -14.61 -41.37 -3.11
N GLU A 313 -13.29 -41.38 -2.83
CA GLU A 313 -12.35 -42.46 -3.18
C GLU A 313 -12.68 -43.78 -2.46
N ALA A 314 -13.37 -43.72 -1.32
CA ALA A 314 -13.92 -44.90 -0.67
C ALA A 314 -15.15 -45.47 -1.42
N LEU A 315 -15.68 -44.77 -2.42
CA LEU A 315 -16.94 -45.08 -3.11
C LEU A 315 -16.86 -45.12 -4.65
N GLY A 316 -15.70 -44.94 -5.29
CA GLY A 316 -15.60 -45.16 -6.73
C GLY A 316 -14.21 -44.93 -7.34
N SER A 317 -13.62 -45.99 -7.90
CA SER A 317 -12.44 -45.95 -8.78
C SER A 317 -12.86 -45.78 -10.25
N ASP A 318 -12.20 -44.93 -11.03
CA ASP A 318 -11.17 -45.36 -12.01
C ASP A 318 -10.60 -44.21 -12.90
N GLU A 319 -9.29 -44.32 -13.13
CA GLU A 319 -8.40 -43.84 -14.22
C GLU A 319 -8.35 -42.33 -14.64
N SER A 320 -7.22 -41.64 -14.42
CA SER A 320 -6.00 -41.46 -15.27
C SER A 320 -6.14 -40.28 -16.28
N GLU A 321 -5.17 -39.44 -16.64
CA GLU A 321 -3.72 -39.34 -16.43
C GLU A 321 -3.21 -37.91 -16.81
N PHE A 322 -1.92 -37.66 -16.56
CA PHE A 322 -1.05 -36.51 -16.94
C PHE A 322 -0.98 -35.28 -16.02
N ARG A 323 -0.01 -35.27 -15.07
CA ARG A 323 0.66 -34.05 -14.58
C ARG A 323 2.13 -34.28 -14.20
N ASN A 324 2.98 -33.31 -14.57
CA ASN A 324 4.37 -33.18 -14.15
C ASN A 324 4.47 -33.00 -12.62
N PRO A 325 5.02 -33.96 -11.85
CA PRO A 325 4.73 -34.13 -10.42
C PRO A 325 5.31 -33.05 -9.48
N GLU A 326 6.38 -32.34 -9.84
CA GLU A 326 7.10 -31.50 -8.86
C GLU A 326 6.65 -30.03 -8.80
N ILE A 327 5.83 -29.55 -9.75
CA ILE A 327 5.26 -28.18 -9.72
C ILE A 327 3.74 -28.20 -9.50
N THR A 328 3.07 -29.34 -9.73
CA THR A 328 1.61 -29.46 -9.59
C THR A 328 1.15 -29.85 -8.20
N GLN A 329 1.96 -30.54 -7.38
CA GLN A 329 1.48 -31.03 -6.08
C GLN A 329 1.25 -29.88 -5.08
N GLU A 330 2.20 -28.95 -4.94
CA GLU A 330 2.03 -27.75 -4.09
C GLU A 330 0.90 -26.81 -4.56
N ALA A 331 0.57 -26.83 -5.85
CA ALA A 331 -0.54 -26.05 -6.41
C ALA A 331 -1.90 -26.74 -6.23
N ILE A 332 -1.94 -28.08 -6.26
CA ILE A 332 -3.14 -28.89 -6.02
C ILE A 332 -3.53 -28.83 -4.52
N ASP A 333 -2.54 -28.83 -3.62
CA ASP A 333 -2.77 -28.70 -2.17
C ASP A 333 -3.36 -27.33 -1.76
N ILE A 334 -3.16 -26.29 -2.57
CA ILE A 334 -3.75 -24.96 -2.36
C ILE A 334 -5.11 -24.81 -3.09
N MET A 335 -5.35 -25.59 -4.15
CA MET A 335 -6.59 -25.57 -4.93
C MET A 335 -7.76 -26.29 -4.25
N GLY A 336 -7.51 -27.03 -3.16
CA GLY A 336 -8.54 -27.64 -2.33
C GLY A 336 -8.96 -26.81 -1.12
N ILE A 337 -8.49 -25.57 -0.93
CA ILE A 337 -8.79 -24.82 0.29
C ILE A 337 -9.91 -23.81 0.03
N GLY A 338 -11.03 -23.95 0.73
CA GLY A 338 -12.08 -22.95 0.86
C GLY A 338 -11.81 -22.02 2.04
N ILE A 339 -12.39 -20.83 2.02
CA ILE A 339 -12.34 -19.88 3.14
C ILE A 339 -13.74 -19.63 3.69
N TYR A 340 -13.82 -19.63 5.01
CA TYR A 340 -14.98 -19.24 5.79
C TYR A 340 -14.64 -18.07 6.74
N ARG A 341 -15.52 -17.07 6.76
CA ARG A 341 -15.61 -16.02 7.79
C ARG A 341 -16.97 -16.10 8.44
N SER A 342 -16.99 -16.08 9.78
CA SER A 342 -18.22 -16.05 10.55
C SER A 342 -19.03 -14.79 10.23
N ILE A 343 -20.32 -14.96 9.94
CA ILE A 343 -21.24 -13.83 9.76
C ILE A 343 -21.46 -13.13 11.10
N LYS A 344 -21.50 -13.88 12.21
CA LYS A 344 -21.62 -13.32 13.57
C LYS A 344 -20.44 -12.42 13.92
N ASP A 345 -19.21 -12.85 13.63
CA ASP A 345 -18.01 -12.03 13.90
C ASP A 345 -18.02 -10.73 13.09
N ILE A 346 -18.36 -10.81 11.79
CA ILE A 346 -18.48 -9.62 10.95
C ILE A 346 -19.57 -8.68 11.50
N LEU A 347 -20.74 -9.21 11.85
CA LEU A 347 -21.85 -8.43 12.42
C LEU A 347 -21.47 -7.77 13.75
N ASN A 348 -20.85 -8.52 14.67
CA ASN A 348 -20.36 -8.00 15.95
C ASN A 348 -19.38 -6.84 15.77
N TYR A 349 -18.56 -6.91 14.72
CA TYR A 349 -17.62 -5.85 14.40
C TYR A 349 -18.30 -4.60 13.79
N ILE A 350 -19.24 -4.76 12.86
CA ILE A 350 -19.83 -3.63 12.11
C ILE A 350 -21.05 -2.98 12.80
N ILE A 351 -21.84 -3.71 13.59
CA ILE A 351 -23.05 -3.19 14.25
C ILE A 351 -22.76 -1.96 15.14
N PRO A 352 -21.73 -1.96 16.00
CA PRO A 352 -21.40 -0.78 16.82
C PRO A 352 -21.17 0.48 15.98
N TYR A 353 -20.46 0.34 14.86
CA TYR A 353 -20.20 1.44 13.94
C TYR A 353 -21.47 1.92 13.21
N LEU A 354 -22.31 0.99 12.75
CA LEU A 354 -23.57 1.33 12.09
C LEU A 354 -24.57 2.01 13.05
N LYS A 355 -24.53 1.67 14.33
CA LYS A 355 -25.25 2.36 15.41
C LYS A 355 -24.74 3.78 15.60
N GLU A 356 -23.43 4.00 15.66
CA GLU A 356 -22.82 5.34 15.77
C GLU A 356 -23.21 6.23 14.58
N LYS A 357 -23.22 5.65 13.36
CA LYS A 357 -23.65 6.33 12.14
C LYS A 357 -25.17 6.49 11.99
N LYS A 358 -25.96 6.06 12.99
CA LYS A 358 -27.44 6.10 13.00
C LYS A 358 -28.09 5.37 11.81
N VAL A 359 -27.37 4.44 11.18
CA VAL A 359 -27.93 3.53 10.15
C VAL A 359 -28.84 2.52 10.84
N LEU A 360 -28.36 1.95 11.94
CA LEU A 360 -29.15 1.13 12.86
C LEU A 360 -29.64 2.01 14.01
N ARG A 361 -30.93 1.92 14.33
CA ARG A 361 -31.61 2.80 15.31
C ARG A 361 -32.15 2.00 16.47
N LEU A 362 -32.14 2.58 17.67
CA LEU A 362 -32.70 1.93 18.87
C LEU A 362 -34.21 1.66 18.77
N SER A 363 -34.91 2.42 17.94
CA SER A 363 -36.35 2.26 17.71
C SER A 363 -36.71 1.10 16.78
N ASP A 364 -35.73 0.55 16.05
CA ASP A 364 -35.91 -0.57 15.11
C ASP A 364 -34.73 -1.54 15.30
N THR A 365 -34.92 -2.52 16.19
CA THR A 365 -33.90 -3.53 16.52
C THR A 365 -33.84 -4.68 15.51
N THR A 366 -34.51 -4.56 14.35
CA THR A 366 -34.49 -5.57 13.30
C THR A 366 -33.50 -5.21 12.19
N ILE A 367 -32.53 -6.11 11.97
CA ILE A 367 -31.56 -6.04 10.88
C ILE A 367 -32.04 -6.95 9.76
N HIS A 368 -32.18 -6.39 8.57
CA HIS A 368 -32.58 -7.14 7.38
C HIS A 368 -31.32 -7.51 6.59
N LEU A 369 -31.04 -8.81 6.50
CA LEU A 369 -29.88 -9.35 5.79
C LEU A 369 -30.29 -9.91 4.45
N ARG A 370 -29.60 -9.47 3.40
CA ARG A 370 -29.70 -10.07 2.09
C ARG A 370 -28.46 -10.92 1.84
N ILE A 371 -28.68 -12.19 1.57
CA ILE A 371 -27.65 -13.16 1.18
C ILE A 371 -27.63 -13.27 -0.34
N SER A 372 -26.44 -13.36 -0.92
CA SER A 372 -26.24 -13.49 -2.36
C SER A 372 -24.98 -14.27 -2.66
N GLY A 373 -24.96 -15.03 -3.74
CA GLY A 373 -23.77 -15.72 -4.22
C GLY A 373 -23.62 -15.63 -5.73
N ASP A 374 -22.41 -15.85 -6.20
CA ASP A 374 -22.07 -15.85 -7.63
C ASP A 374 -20.82 -16.72 -7.86
N GLY A 375 -20.83 -17.43 -8.99
CA GLY A 375 -19.70 -18.21 -9.48
C GLY A 375 -19.01 -17.53 -10.65
N ARG A 376 -17.70 -17.31 -10.55
CA ARG A 376 -16.94 -16.55 -11.55
C ARG A 376 -15.67 -17.27 -12.01
N ASN A 377 -15.45 -17.27 -13.32
CA ASN A 377 -14.16 -17.63 -13.89
C ASN A 377 -13.12 -16.56 -13.52
N VAL A 378 -12.11 -16.93 -12.74
CA VAL A 378 -11.01 -16.05 -12.32
C VAL A 378 -9.75 -16.23 -13.18
N GLY A 379 -9.70 -17.32 -13.96
CA GLY A 379 -8.68 -17.61 -14.98
C GLY A 379 -9.23 -18.54 -16.07
N ARG A 380 -8.38 -19.04 -16.97
CA ARG A 380 -8.82 -19.96 -18.05
C ARG A 380 -9.39 -21.29 -17.55
N LYS A 381 -8.89 -21.79 -16.42
CA LYS A 381 -9.27 -23.11 -15.85
C LYS A 381 -9.73 -23.04 -14.40
N ILE A 382 -9.74 -21.86 -13.79
CA ILE A 382 -10.02 -21.68 -12.37
C ILE A 382 -11.30 -20.87 -12.25
N LYS A 383 -12.24 -21.43 -11.51
CA LYS A 383 -13.50 -20.80 -11.13
C LYS A 383 -13.48 -20.63 -9.62
N HIS A 384 -14.01 -19.52 -9.15
CA HIS A 384 -14.27 -19.31 -7.74
C HIS A 384 -15.76 -19.15 -7.53
N VAL A 385 -16.23 -19.57 -6.38
CA VAL A 385 -17.60 -19.32 -5.92
C VAL A 385 -17.51 -18.48 -4.66
N MET A 386 -18.29 -17.40 -4.64
CA MET A 386 -18.33 -16.45 -3.55
C MET A 386 -19.75 -16.37 -2.99
N LEU A 387 -19.87 -16.40 -1.67
CA LEU A 387 -21.08 -16.07 -0.94
C LEU A 387 -20.86 -14.79 -0.14
N THR A 388 -21.85 -13.91 -0.18
CA THR A 388 -21.84 -12.61 0.48
C THR A 388 -23.15 -12.35 1.22
N PHE A 389 -23.10 -11.46 2.19
CA PHE A 389 -24.30 -10.84 2.73
C PHE A 389 -24.18 -9.31 2.78
N MET A 390 -25.31 -8.63 2.82
CA MET A 390 -25.39 -7.18 3.02
C MET A 390 -26.51 -6.82 3.98
N ILE A 391 -26.41 -5.65 4.61
CA ILE A 391 -27.44 -5.09 5.50
C ILE A 391 -28.35 -4.15 4.69
N LEU A 392 -29.61 -4.54 4.49
CA LEU A 392 -30.59 -3.75 3.73
C LEU A 392 -30.95 -2.44 4.43
N ASN A 393 -30.85 -2.35 5.76
CA ASN A 393 -31.08 -1.10 6.51
C ASN A 393 -30.16 0.04 6.02
N HIS A 394 -28.99 -0.27 5.44
CA HIS A 394 -28.08 0.72 4.88
C HIS A 394 -28.47 1.12 3.43
N LYS A 395 -29.62 1.80 3.29
CA LYS A 395 -30.26 2.13 1.99
C LYS A 395 -29.33 2.75 0.95
N GLU A 396 -28.47 3.68 1.35
CA GLU A 396 -27.54 4.36 0.43
C GLU A 396 -26.43 3.46 -0.14
N ARG A 397 -26.27 2.24 0.39
CA ARG A 397 -25.11 1.39 0.09
C ARG A 397 -25.44 0.09 -0.63
N HIS A 398 -26.71 -0.11 -1.03
CA HIS A 398 -27.17 -1.35 -1.69
C HIS A 398 -26.34 -1.74 -2.92
N HIS A 399 -25.87 -0.75 -3.69
CA HIS A 399 -25.13 -0.97 -4.94
C HIS A 399 -23.60 -0.83 -4.80
N HIS A 400 -23.07 -0.68 -3.58
CA HIS A 400 -21.64 -0.58 -3.36
C HIS A 400 -21.05 -1.94 -2.98
N ALA A 401 -20.16 -2.44 -3.82
CA ALA A 401 -19.46 -3.73 -3.65
C ALA A 401 -18.79 -3.90 -2.28
N ASP A 402 -18.30 -2.81 -1.66
CA ASP A 402 -17.62 -2.83 -0.37
C ASP A 402 -18.54 -3.16 0.81
N TYR A 403 -19.86 -3.03 0.63
CA TYR A 403 -20.88 -3.32 1.64
C TYR A 403 -21.55 -4.69 1.46
N HIS A 404 -21.06 -5.46 0.48
CA HIS A 404 -21.37 -6.88 0.31
C HIS A 404 -20.23 -7.66 0.94
N TYR A 405 -20.44 -8.17 2.15
CA TYR A 405 -19.41 -8.81 2.96
C TYR A 405 -19.29 -10.29 2.60
N THR A 406 -18.14 -10.71 2.09
CA THR A 406 -17.92 -12.12 1.73
C THR A 406 -17.84 -13.01 2.97
N THR A 407 -18.65 -14.06 3.07
CA THR A 407 -18.54 -15.04 4.16
C THR A 407 -17.82 -16.29 3.70
N VAL A 408 -18.07 -16.71 2.46
CA VAL A 408 -17.48 -17.91 1.89
C VAL A 408 -16.84 -17.59 0.54
N LEU A 409 -15.63 -18.09 0.33
CA LEU A 409 -14.92 -18.00 -0.94
C LEU A 409 -14.11 -19.27 -1.16
N TYR A 410 -14.37 -19.99 -2.25
CA TYR A 410 -13.65 -21.23 -2.55
C TYR A 410 -13.41 -21.42 -4.05
N PRO A 411 -12.33 -22.13 -4.42
CA PRO A 411 -12.09 -22.55 -5.80
C PRO A 411 -12.98 -23.73 -6.16
N GLY A 412 -13.64 -23.65 -7.31
CA GLY A 412 -14.55 -24.68 -7.79
C GLY A 412 -15.71 -24.13 -8.59
N THR A 413 -16.63 -25.02 -8.95
CA THR A 413 -17.89 -24.69 -9.61
C THR A 413 -19.03 -24.70 -8.61
N GLU A 414 -20.09 -23.96 -8.91
CA GLU A 414 -21.36 -24.08 -8.20
C GLU A 414 -21.90 -25.52 -8.35
N ASN A 415 -21.96 -26.25 -7.24
CA ASN A 415 -22.48 -27.60 -7.17
C ASN A 415 -23.16 -27.76 -5.80
N TYR A 416 -24.31 -28.45 -5.77
CA TYR A 416 -25.13 -28.59 -4.56
C TYR A 416 -24.32 -29.17 -3.40
N ASN A 417 -23.72 -30.35 -3.55
CA ASN A 417 -22.97 -31.04 -2.49
C ASN A 417 -21.78 -30.21 -1.99
N THR A 418 -21.09 -29.51 -2.90
CA THR A 418 -19.95 -28.65 -2.52
C THR A 418 -20.41 -27.46 -1.70
N LEU A 419 -21.53 -26.84 -2.09
CA LEU A 419 -22.13 -25.74 -1.34
C LEU A 419 -22.67 -26.22 0.00
N GLU A 420 -23.36 -27.34 0.05
CA GLU A 420 -23.85 -27.94 1.30
C GLU A 420 -22.72 -28.13 2.32
N PHE A 421 -21.61 -28.72 1.88
CA PHE A 421 -20.44 -28.96 2.72
C PHE A 421 -19.83 -27.65 3.26
N ILE A 422 -19.49 -26.71 2.38
CA ILE A 422 -18.76 -25.50 2.79
C ILE A 422 -19.67 -24.49 3.50
N LEU A 423 -20.97 -24.47 3.18
CA LEU A 423 -21.93 -23.54 3.78
C LEU A 423 -22.45 -24.03 5.12
N ASN A 424 -22.24 -25.28 5.53
CA ASN A 424 -22.79 -25.81 6.78
C ASN A 424 -22.54 -24.90 8.01
N PRO A 425 -21.32 -24.40 8.30
CA PRO A 425 -21.10 -23.45 9.40
C PRO A 425 -21.89 -22.14 9.23
N PHE A 426 -21.93 -21.62 8.01
CA PHE A 426 -22.66 -20.39 7.67
C PHE A 426 -24.17 -20.54 7.89
N LEU A 427 -24.76 -21.66 7.45
CA LEU A 427 -26.18 -21.94 7.56
C LEU A 427 -26.60 -22.10 9.03
N ASN A 428 -25.77 -22.78 9.85
CA ASN A 428 -26.00 -22.89 11.30
C ASN A 428 -25.96 -21.52 11.99
N GLU A 429 -25.03 -20.64 11.59
CA GLU A 429 -25.01 -19.26 12.10
C GLU A 429 -26.26 -18.47 11.66
N LEU A 430 -26.70 -18.59 10.41
CA LEU A 430 -27.92 -17.93 9.92
C LEU A 430 -29.18 -18.39 10.68
N ARG A 431 -29.35 -19.69 10.91
CA ARG A 431 -30.46 -20.23 11.71
C ARG A 431 -30.44 -19.64 13.12
N SER A 432 -29.28 -19.67 13.77
CA SER A 432 -29.13 -19.06 15.08
C SER A 432 -29.40 -17.55 15.09
N LEU A 433 -29.04 -16.81 14.05
CA LEU A 433 -29.34 -15.38 13.95
C LEU A 433 -30.85 -15.13 13.80
N LYS A 434 -31.53 -15.96 13.01
CA LYS A 434 -32.98 -15.87 12.80
C LYS A 434 -33.76 -16.21 14.07
N GLU A 435 -33.35 -17.25 14.80
CA GLU A 435 -34.06 -17.76 15.97
C GLU A 435 -33.74 -16.99 17.25
N ASN A 436 -32.46 -16.71 17.49
CA ASN A 436 -31.97 -16.19 18.78
C ASN A 436 -31.53 -14.72 18.72
N GLY A 437 -31.40 -14.14 17.52
CA GLY A 437 -30.82 -12.81 17.35
C GLY A 437 -29.31 -12.78 17.59
N LEU A 438 -28.78 -11.57 17.77
CA LEU A 438 -27.38 -11.30 18.11
C LEU A 438 -27.28 -10.14 19.09
N GLU A 439 -26.68 -10.38 20.25
CA GLU A 439 -26.37 -9.30 21.19
C GLU A 439 -25.11 -8.56 20.75
N ALA A 440 -25.25 -7.30 20.36
CA ALA A 440 -24.15 -6.45 19.92
C ALA A 440 -24.36 -5.00 20.36
N ALA A 441 -23.31 -4.38 20.90
CA ALA A 441 -23.34 -3.02 21.46
C ALA A 441 -24.43 -2.83 22.54
N GLY A 442 -24.63 -3.85 23.38
CA GLY A 442 -25.58 -3.86 24.51
C GLY A 442 -27.05 -3.95 24.10
N ILE A 443 -27.35 -4.40 22.88
CA ILE A 443 -28.69 -4.53 22.33
C ILE A 443 -28.82 -5.90 21.68
N LEU A 444 -29.94 -6.57 21.92
CA LEU A 444 -30.32 -7.77 21.17
C LEU A 444 -30.95 -7.36 19.83
N TRP A 445 -30.26 -7.68 18.74
CA TRP A 445 -30.74 -7.45 17.38
C TRP A 445 -31.44 -8.68 16.84
N ASN A 446 -32.61 -8.47 16.23
CA ASN A 446 -33.37 -9.50 15.53
C ASN A 446 -33.03 -9.48 14.04
N PHE A 447 -33.17 -10.61 13.35
CA PHE A 447 -32.78 -10.73 11.95
C PHE A 447 -33.92 -11.21 11.05
N GLU A 448 -34.13 -10.48 9.96
CA GLU A 448 -34.92 -10.96 8.83
C GLU A 448 -33.98 -11.30 7.67
N LEU A 449 -34.15 -12.48 7.09
CA LEU A 449 -33.29 -12.99 6.04
C LEU A 449 -33.99 -12.91 4.68
N TYR A 450 -33.22 -12.55 3.67
CA TYR A 450 -33.61 -12.44 2.27
C TYR A 450 -32.52 -13.08 1.41
N PHE A 451 -32.90 -13.62 0.25
CA PHE A 451 -31.95 -14.22 -0.68
C PHE A 451 -32.22 -13.79 -2.11
N SER A 452 -31.14 -13.54 -2.84
CA SER A 452 -31.18 -13.20 -4.26
C SER A 452 -29.86 -13.58 -4.92
N SER A 453 -29.91 -14.16 -6.10
CA SER A 453 -28.72 -14.45 -6.91
C SER A 453 -29.13 -14.56 -8.37
N ASP A 454 -28.16 -14.82 -9.26
CA ASP A 454 -28.49 -15.31 -10.60
C ASP A 454 -29.28 -16.63 -10.52
N TRP A 455 -29.99 -16.98 -11.59
CA TRP A 455 -30.92 -18.11 -11.58
C TRP A 455 -30.23 -19.45 -11.32
N LYS A 456 -28.99 -19.63 -11.78
CA LYS A 456 -28.28 -20.89 -11.62
C LYS A 456 -27.89 -21.10 -10.17
N PHE A 457 -27.27 -20.09 -9.55
CA PHE A 457 -26.94 -20.14 -8.13
C PHE A 457 -28.21 -20.27 -7.26
N LEU A 458 -29.28 -19.56 -7.64
CA LEU A 458 -30.56 -19.58 -6.95
C LEU A 458 -31.19 -20.97 -6.97
N ALA A 459 -31.24 -21.60 -8.14
CA ALA A 459 -31.79 -22.93 -8.30
C ALA A 459 -31.01 -23.95 -7.45
N ILE A 460 -29.67 -23.88 -7.44
CA ILE A 460 -28.84 -24.79 -6.66
C ILE A 460 -29.10 -24.61 -5.15
N CYS A 461 -29.14 -23.38 -4.64
CA CYS A 461 -29.42 -23.14 -3.21
C CYS A 461 -30.82 -23.56 -2.77
N LEU A 462 -31.78 -23.60 -3.69
CA LEU A 462 -33.15 -24.06 -3.42
C LEU A 462 -33.37 -25.55 -3.70
N GLY A 463 -32.33 -26.27 -4.11
CA GLY A 463 -32.44 -27.67 -4.52
C GLY A 463 -33.37 -27.86 -5.72
N LEU A 464 -33.52 -26.84 -6.57
CA LEU A 464 -34.33 -26.89 -7.78
C LEU A 464 -33.57 -27.53 -8.92
N ASN A 465 -34.33 -28.12 -9.84
CA ASN A 465 -33.82 -28.54 -11.14
C ASN A 465 -33.36 -27.33 -11.99
N GLY A 466 -32.70 -27.63 -13.11
CA GLY A 466 -32.19 -26.60 -14.00
C GLY A 466 -33.31 -25.76 -14.66
N PRO A 467 -32.99 -24.55 -15.16
CA PRO A 467 -33.95 -23.64 -15.82
C PRO A 467 -34.61 -24.23 -17.08
N THR A 468 -34.06 -25.32 -17.62
CA THR A 468 -34.58 -26.03 -18.78
C THR A 468 -35.52 -27.17 -18.43
N SER A 469 -35.82 -27.40 -17.16
CA SER A 469 -36.76 -28.43 -16.71
C SER A 469 -38.22 -28.06 -17.00
N ASN A 470 -39.14 -29.03 -16.87
CA ASN A 470 -40.57 -28.77 -16.98
C ASN A 470 -41.10 -27.86 -15.85
N PHE A 471 -40.60 -28.04 -14.63
CA PHE A 471 -40.98 -27.26 -13.44
C PHE A 471 -39.76 -26.52 -12.92
N PHE A 472 -39.52 -25.32 -13.44
CA PHE A 472 -38.30 -24.54 -13.17
C PHE A 472 -38.52 -23.45 -12.11
N CYS A 473 -39.78 -23.10 -11.80
CA CYS A 473 -40.10 -21.91 -11.03
C CYS A 473 -39.94 -22.16 -9.51
N PRO A 474 -39.22 -21.29 -8.78
CA PRO A 474 -39.09 -21.40 -7.33
C PRO A 474 -40.36 -20.96 -6.57
N TRP A 475 -41.25 -20.18 -7.20
CA TRP A 475 -42.41 -19.58 -6.52
C TRP A 475 -43.73 -20.31 -6.75
N CYS A 476 -43.91 -20.93 -7.92
CA CYS A 476 -45.14 -21.60 -8.30
C CYS A 476 -44.90 -22.95 -9.01
N SER A 477 -45.99 -23.69 -9.23
CA SER A 477 -45.97 -25.02 -9.85
C SER A 477 -46.19 -24.99 -11.37
N CYS A 478 -45.96 -23.84 -12.01
CA CYS A 478 -46.11 -23.69 -13.46
C CYS A 478 -45.22 -24.68 -14.22
N SER A 479 -45.82 -25.42 -15.15
CA SER A 479 -45.07 -26.23 -16.11
C SER A 479 -44.79 -25.45 -17.39
N LYS A 480 -43.73 -25.82 -18.11
CA LYS A 480 -43.39 -25.23 -19.42
C LYS A 480 -44.53 -25.29 -20.44
N HIS A 481 -45.39 -26.31 -20.37
CA HIS A 481 -46.53 -26.46 -21.27
C HIS A 481 -47.64 -25.43 -21.00
N GLN A 482 -47.63 -24.81 -19.82
CA GLN A 482 -48.65 -23.85 -19.39
C GLN A 482 -48.24 -22.39 -19.66
N HIS A 483 -47.08 -22.13 -20.26
CA HIS A 483 -46.62 -20.77 -20.58
C HIS A 483 -47.57 -20.00 -21.52
N GLY A 484 -48.31 -20.72 -22.37
CA GLY A 484 -49.26 -20.13 -23.32
C GLY A 484 -50.64 -19.86 -22.72
N ASP A 485 -50.90 -20.32 -21.49
CA ASP A 485 -52.23 -20.22 -20.87
C ASP A 485 -52.34 -18.93 -20.05
N LEU A 486 -52.77 -17.86 -20.72
CA LEU A 486 -52.99 -16.54 -20.10
C LEU A 486 -54.19 -16.49 -19.15
N SER A 487 -55.01 -17.56 -19.07
CA SER A 487 -56.14 -17.61 -18.12
C SER A 487 -55.68 -17.88 -16.69
N LYS A 488 -54.46 -18.39 -16.52
CA LYS A 488 -53.89 -18.74 -15.21
C LYS A 488 -53.18 -17.55 -14.57
N ASP A 489 -53.50 -17.30 -13.31
CA ASP A 489 -52.83 -16.30 -12.47
C ASP A 489 -51.85 -16.98 -11.53
N TRP A 490 -50.61 -17.18 -11.98
CA TRP A 490 -49.57 -17.83 -11.17
C TRP A 490 -49.11 -16.93 -10.02
N ARG A 491 -49.34 -17.35 -8.78
CA ARG A 491 -48.93 -16.64 -7.56
C ARG A 491 -47.79 -17.35 -6.86
N ILE A 492 -47.17 -16.66 -5.89
CA ILE A 492 -46.25 -17.31 -4.97
C ILE A 492 -47.06 -18.24 -4.05
N GLU A 493 -47.02 -19.54 -4.34
CA GLU A 493 -47.79 -20.58 -3.64
C GLU A 493 -46.90 -21.61 -2.92
N LYS A 494 -45.66 -21.77 -3.36
CA LYS A 494 -44.72 -22.72 -2.76
C LYS A 494 -44.38 -22.33 -1.31
N ASN A 495 -44.30 -23.32 -0.44
CA ASN A 495 -43.98 -23.16 0.98
C ASN A 495 -42.61 -23.79 1.31
N MET A 496 -41.75 -23.02 1.98
CA MET A 496 -40.37 -23.46 2.28
C MET A 496 -40.31 -24.67 3.23
N GLU A 497 -41.18 -24.73 4.25
CA GLU A 497 -41.20 -25.83 5.23
C GLU A 497 -41.64 -27.14 4.57
N GLN A 498 -42.62 -27.08 3.67
CA GLN A 498 -43.05 -28.23 2.87
C GLN A 498 -41.92 -28.71 1.96
N ILE A 499 -41.23 -27.80 1.28
CA ILE A 499 -40.09 -28.17 0.43
C ILE A 499 -38.97 -28.78 1.27
N ALA A 500 -38.61 -28.21 2.42
CA ALA A 500 -37.53 -28.72 3.25
C ALA A 500 -37.78 -30.15 3.78
N THR A 501 -39.04 -30.50 4.03
CA THR A 501 -39.42 -31.81 4.59
C THR A 501 -39.82 -32.85 3.55
N ARG A 502 -40.40 -32.43 2.41
CA ARG A 502 -40.99 -33.31 1.38
C ARG A 502 -40.67 -32.80 -0.02
N TYR A 503 -39.42 -32.42 -0.29
CA TYR A 503 -39.02 -31.85 -1.59
C TYR A 503 -39.40 -32.75 -2.78
N GLU A 504 -39.38 -34.08 -2.60
CA GLU A 504 -39.74 -35.07 -3.62
C GLU A 504 -41.19 -34.96 -4.08
N ASP A 505 -42.09 -34.50 -3.21
CA ASP A 505 -43.51 -34.27 -3.52
C ASP A 505 -43.74 -32.90 -4.19
N VAL A 506 -42.75 -32.00 -4.17
CA VAL A 506 -42.89 -30.64 -4.70
C VAL A 506 -42.26 -30.53 -6.09
N ASN A 507 -43.12 -30.26 -7.07
CA ASN A 507 -42.73 -30.08 -8.47
C ASN A 507 -41.52 -29.15 -8.64
N GLY A 508 -40.46 -29.72 -9.18
CA GLY A 508 -39.24 -29.02 -9.57
C GLY A 508 -38.07 -29.15 -8.61
N HIS A 509 -38.27 -29.61 -7.38
CA HIS A 509 -37.18 -29.81 -6.42
C HIS A 509 -36.59 -31.22 -6.54
N ILE A 510 -35.26 -31.29 -6.49
CA ILE A 510 -34.45 -32.51 -6.59
C ILE A 510 -33.57 -32.73 -5.35
N HIS A 511 -33.42 -31.70 -4.52
CA HIS A 511 -32.70 -31.72 -3.26
C HIS A 511 -33.46 -30.84 -2.25
N PRO A 512 -33.23 -31.01 -0.93
CA PRO A 512 -33.70 -30.05 0.05
C PRO A 512 -33.05 -28.66 -0.17
N PRO A 513 -33.72 -27.55 0.15
CA PRO A 513 -33.14 -26.22 0.05
C PRO A 513 -32.01 -26.05 1.07
N LEU A 514 -30.84 -25.62 0.61
CA LEU A 514 -29.73 -25.23 1.51
C LEU A 514 -30.14 -24.05 2.39
N ILE A 515 -31.02 -23.20 1.89
CA ILE A 515 -31.50 -22.00 2.58
C ILE A 515 -32.94 -22.10 3.10
N ASP A 516 -33.30 -23.27 3.67
CA ASP A 516 -34.63 -23.57 4.23
C ASP A 516 -35.16 -22.57 5.28
N MET A 517 -34.29 -21.89 6.00
CA MET A 517 -34.68 -20.86 6.96
C MET A 517 -35.16 -19.55 6.31
N ILE A 518 -35.11 -19.38 4.98
CA ILE A 518 -35.61 -18.18 4.29
C ILE A 518 -36.93 -18.51 3.60
N ALA A 519 -37.99 -17.77 3.90
CA ALA A 519 -39.30 -18.01 3.29
C ALA A 519 -39.28 -17.75 1.77
N ILE A 520 -40.10 -18.47 0.99
CA ILE A 520 -40.15 -18.36 -0.48
C ILE A 520 -40.47 -16.92 -0.95
N ASN A 521 -41.31 -16.19 -0.21
CA ASN A 521 -41.60 -14.78 -0.50
C ASN A 521 -40.41 -13.84 -0.23
N HIS A 522 -39.37 -14.30 0.48
CA HIS A 522 -38.11 -13.59 0.72
C HIS A 522 -36.98 -14.08 -0.22
N ILE A 523 -37.32 -14.91 -1.22
CA ILE A 523 -36.46 -15.23 -2.36
C ILE A 523 -36.84 -14.29 -3.50
N ILE A 524 -35.90 -13.43 -3.92
CA ILE A 524 -36.12 -12.39 -4.91
C ILE A 524 -35.22 -12.67 -6.12
N PHE A 525 -35.79 -12.61 -7.34
CA PHE A 525 -34.99 -12.72 -8.55
C PHE A 525 -34.13 -11.47 -8.76
N ASP A 526 -33.00 -11.65 -9.42
CA ASP A 526 -32.16 -10.53 -9.81
C ASP A 526 -32.72 -9.79 -11.04
N GLU A 527 -33.09 -8.53 -10.87
CA GLU A 527 -33.66 -7.72 -11.94
C GLU A 527 -32.63 -7.36 -13.01
N LEU A 528 -31.33 -7.33 -12.68
CA LEU A 528 -30.28 -7.16 -13.68
C LEU A 528 -30.30 -8.35 -14.64
N HIS A 529 -30.26 -9.57 -14.14
CA HIS A 529 -30.33 -10.76 -14.98
C HIS A 529 -31.65 -10.89 -15.75
N VAL A 530 -32.79 -10.45 -15.20
CA VAL A 530 -34.05 -10.33 -15.97
C VAL A 530 -33.83 -9.48 -17.22
N PHE A 531 -33.27 -8.29 -17.07
CA PHE A 531 -32.98 -7.41 -18.19
C PHE A 531 -32.04 -8.04 -19.20
N LEU A 532 -30.91 -8.59 -18.73
CA LEU A 532 -29.90 -9.16 -19.60
C LEU A 532 -30.44 -10.34 -20.42
N ARG A 533 -31.17 -11.26 -19.77
CA ARG A 533 -31.61 -12.53 -20.38
C ARG A 533 -32.84 -12.37 -21.26
N ILE A 534 -33.78 -11.49 -20.91
CA ILE A 534 -34.92 -11.20 -21.78
C ILE A 534 -34.45 -10.42 -23.01
N THR A 535 -33.53 -9.47 -22.87
CA THR A 535 -32.97 -8.75 -24.03
C THR A 535 -32.23 -9.70 -24.98
N ASP A 536 -31.44 -10.65 -24.45
CA ASP A 536 -30.83 -11.70 -25.29
C ASP A 536 -31.89 -12.50 -26.04
N ARG A 537 -32.93 -12.96 -25.34
CA ARG A 537 -34.00 -13.73 -25.96
C ARG A 537 -34.71 -12.94 -27.06
N LEU A 538 -35.01 -11.67 -26.83
CA LEU A 538 -35.65 -10.80 -27.82
C LEU A 538 -34.76 -10.59 -29.06
N TRP A 539 -33.45 -10.44 -28.87
CA TRP A 539 -32.49 -10.33 -29.97
C TRP A 539 -32.33 -11.65 -30.75
N GLU A 540 -32.21 -12.77 -30.03
CA GLU A 540 -32.16 -14.12 -30.62
C GLU A 540 -33.38 -14.41 -31.48
N LEU A 541 -34.58 -14.02 -31.02
CA LEU A 541 -35.82 -14.21 -31.75
C LEU A 541 -35.88 -13.38 -33.04
N VAL A 542 -35.37 -12.15 -33.02
CA VAL A 542 -35.23 -11.33 -34.25
C VAL A 542 -34.30 -12.00 -35.25
N LEU A 543 -33.15 -12.51 -34.80
CA LEU A 543 -32.22 -13.22 -35.69
C LEU A 543 -32.80 -14.56 -36.19
N ALA A 544 -33.55 -15.27 -35.36
CA ALA A 544 -34.23 -16.50 -35.74
C ALA A 544 -35.28 -16.23 -36.83
N GLU A 545 -36.11 -15.20 -36.68
CA GLU A 545 -37.11 -14.82 -37.70
C GLU A 545 -36.46 -14.46 -39.05
N ILE A 546 -35.30 -13.80 -39.03
CA ILE A 546 -34.55 -13.48 -40.25
C ILE A 546 -33.99 -14.75 -40.90
N LYS A 547 -33.52 -15.71 -40.10
CA LYS A 547 -33.03 -17.01 -40.58
C LYS A 547 -34.16 -17.86 -41.17
N GLU A 548 -35.32 -17.93 -40.51
CA GLU A 548 -36.50 -18.67 -40.98
C GLU A 548 -37.05 -18.17 -42.32
N ARG A 549 -36.78 -16.91 -42.67
CA ARG A 549 -37.16 -16.31 -43.96
C ARG A 549 -36.08 -16.41 -45.03
N ASP A 550 -34.99 -17.14 -44.78
CA ASP A 550 -33.80 -17.23 -45.64
C ASP A 550 -33.16 -15.86 -45.97
N LEU A 551 -33.35 -14.86 -45.09
CA LEU A 551 -32.81 -13.51 -45.26
C LEU A 551 -31.48 -13.31 -44.54
N PHE A 552 -30.97 -14.32 -43.83
CA PHE A 552 -29.73 -14.22 -43.06
C PHE A 552 -28.47 -14.42 -43.92
N ASN A 553 -28.21 -13.48 -44.82
CA ASN A 553 -27.07 -13.48 -45.76
C ASN A 553 -26.02 -12.40 -45.40
N ASN A 554 -24.96 -12.29 -46.22
CA ASN A 554 -23.89 -11.30 -46.03
C ASN A 554 -24.41 -9.86 -45.97
N LEU A 555 -25.35 -9.49 -46.83
CA LEU A 555 -25.92 -8.14 -46.87
C LEU A 555 -26.66 -7.81 -45.57
N THR A 556 -27.51 -8.72 -45.09
CA THR A 556 -28.24 -8.52 -43.83
C THR A 556 -27.30 -8.42 -42.64
N ARG A 557 -26.23 -9.23 -42.60
CA ARG A 557 -25.19 -9.11 -41.56
C ARG A 557 -24.49 -7.76 -41.60
N GLU A 558 -24.14 -7.25 -42.78
CA GLU A 558 -23.55 -5.92 -42.93
C GLU A 558 -24.49 -4.80 -42.48
N VAL A 559 -25.79 -4.89 -42.80
CA VAL A 559 -26.81 -3.92 -42.35
C VAL A 559 -26.88 -3.89 -40.82
N ILE A 560 -26.92 -5.06 -40.17
CA ILE A 560 -26.92 -5.17 -38.71
C ILE A 560 -25.63 -4.55 -38.13
N MET A 561 -24.46 -4.87 -38.69
CA MET A 561 -23.18 -4.34 -38.22
C MET A 561 -23.08 -2.81 -38.35
N LYS A 562 -23.54 -2.24 -39.47
CA LYS A 562 -23.58 -0.78 -39.67
C LYS A 562 -24.52 -0.10 -38.68
N GLU A 563 -25.67 -0.72 -38.40
CA GLU A 563 -26.62 -0.19 -37.43
C GLU A 563 -26.08 -0.28 -35.99
N MET A 564 -25.41 -1.36 -35.62
CA MET A 564 -24.69 -1.48 -34.34
C MET A 564 -23.59 -0.42 -34.21
N GLN A 565 -22.84 -0.16 -35.28
CA GLN A 565 -21.84 0.90 -35.33
C GLN A 565 -22.46 2.29 -35.12
N ARG A 566 -23.63 2.57 -35.72
CA ARG A 566 -24.39 3.81 -35.48
C ARG A 566 -24.73 4.00 -34.00
N LEU A 567 -25.05 2.90 -33.30
CA LEU A 567 -25.32 2.89 -31.87
C LEU A 567 -24.05 2.92 -30.99
N LYS A 568 -22.85 2.95 -31.59
CA LYS A 568 -21.56 2.83 -30.90
C LYS A 568 -21.46 1.52 -30.09
N VAL A 569 -21.96 0.43 -30.67
CA VAL A 569 -21.87 -0.93 -30.14
C VAL A 569 -20.87 -1.72 -30.99
N SER A 570 -19.86 -2.31 -30.35
CA SER A 570 -18.88 -3.17 -31.04
C SER A 570 -19.49 -4.54 -31.29
N PHE A 571 -19.81 -4.86 -32.55
CA PHE A 571 -20.54 -6.08 -32.90
C PHE A 571 -20.08 -6.66 -34.24
N CYS A 572 -19.74 -7.94 -34.24
CA CYS A 572 -19.32 -8.68 -35.44
C CYS A 572 -19.98 -10.06 -35.49
N PHE A 573 -20.09 -10.60 -36.71
CA PHE A 573 -20.46 -11.99 -36.97
C PHE A 573 -19.23 -12.79 -37.41
N TRP A 574 -19.16 -14.07 -37.04
CA TRP A 574 -18.17 -15.01 -37.57
C TRP A 574 -18.79 -16.39 -37.71
N GLU A 575 -18.24 -17.20 -38.61
CA GLU A 575 -18.66 -18.59 -38.77
C GLU A 575 -17.83 -19.49 -37.83
N ASN A 576 -18.49 -20.32 -37.06
CA ASN A 576 -17.85 -21.35 -36.25
C ASN A 576 -17.31 -22.45 -37.19
N LYS A 577 -16.01 -22.74 -37.10
CA LYS A 577 -15.31 -23.68 -37.99
C LYS A 577 -15.79 -25.13 -37.87
N GLU A 578 -16.35 -25.51 -36.73
CA GLU A 578 -16.78 -26.90 -36.46
C GLU A 578 -18.25 -27.09 -36.82
N SER A 579 -19.11 -26.16 -36.40
CA SER A 579 -20.56 -26.30 -36.58
C SER A 579 -21.09 -25.64 -37.85
N HIS A 580 -20.26 -24.88 -38.57
CA HIS A 580 -20.66 -24.00 -39.69
C HIS A 580 -21.78 -23.01 -39.35
N ASN A 581 -22.07 -22.83 -38.06
CA ASN A 581 -23.07 -21.90 -37.58
C ASN A 581 -22.47 -20.51 -37.41
N TRP A 582 -23.26 -19.50 -37.76
CA TRP A 582 -22.90 -18.11 -37.53
C TRP A 582 -23.08 -17.72 -36.07
N GLU A 583 -21.98 -17.33 -35.45
CA GLU A 583 -21.89 -16.75 -34.11
C GLU A 583 -21.75 -15.22 -34.19
N TYR A 584 -21.96 -14.56 -33.06
CA TYR A 584 -21.92 -13.10 -32.97
C TYR A 584 -21.40 -12.61 -31.62
N THR A 585 -20.93 -11.37 -31.60
CA THR A 585 -20.39 -10.75 -30.39
C THR A 585 -21.45 -10.69 -29.28
N PHE A 586 -21.13 -11.22 -28.11
CA PHE A 586 -22.02 -11.12 -26.94
C PHE A 586 -22.14 -9.66 -26.50
N LEU A 587 -23.38 -9.17 -26.38
CA LEU A 587 -23.65 -7.77 -25.99
C LEU A 587 -23.43 -7.58 -24.48
N MET A 588 -22.77 -6.50 -24.09
CA MET A 588 -22.62 -6.11 -22.68
C MET A 588 -23.88 -5.40 -22.17
N GLY A 589 -24.05 -5.24 -20.85
CA GLY A 589 -25.24 -4.63 -20.23
C GLY A 589 -25.66 -3.30 -20.87
N ASP A 590 -24.75 -2.34 -20.97
CA ASP A 590 -25.05 -1.02 -21.55
C ASP A 590 -25.36 -1.11 -23.04
N ASP A 591 -24.72 -2.02 -23.77
CA ASP A 591 -24.96 -2.20 -25.20
C ASP A 591 -26.31 -2.87 -25.46
N LYS A 592 -26.73 -3.82 -24.62
CA LYS A 592 -28.09 -4.39 -24.63
C LYS A 592 -29.15 -3.31 -24.49
N GLU A 593 -28.96 -2.34 -23.59
CA GLU A 593 -29.91 -1.25 -23.43
C GLU A 593 -29.99 -0.37 -24.69
N LYS A 594 -28.85 -0.02 -25.27
CA LYS A 594 -28.83 0.76 -26.52
C LYS A 594 -29.53 0.03 -27.66
N VAL A 595 -29.25 -1.26 -27.83
CA VAL A 595 -29.86 -2.09 -28.87
C VAL A 595 -31.36 -2.21 -28.64
N LEU A 596 -31.77 -2.56 -27.42
CA LEU A 596 -33.17 -2.69 -27.05
C LEU A 596 -33.94 -1.39 -27.34
N ARG A 597 -33.38 -0.22 -27.05
CA ARG A 597 -34.10 1.05 -27.18
C ARG A 597 -34.02 1.68 -28.58
N PHE A 598 -32.89 1.56 -29.25
CA PHE A 598 -32.57 2.44 -30.38
C PHE A 598 -32.23 1.72 -31.68
N PHE A 599 -32.18 0.38 -31.71
CA PHE A 599 -31.93 -0.36 -32.95
C PHE A 599 -33.08 -0.17 -33.95
N ASN A 600 -32.73 0.22 -35.18
CA ASN A 600 -33.71 0.49 -36.23
C ASN A 600 -34.18 -0.81 -36.92
N LEU A 601 -35.25 -1.39 -36.38
CA LEU A 601 -35.88 -2.61 -36.90
C LEU A 601 -36.44 -2.46 -38.33
N LYS A 602 -36.68 -1.24 -38.83
CA LYS A 602 -37.15 -0.99 -40.20
C LYS A 602 -36.12 -1.36 -41.27
N LEU A 603 -34.86 -1.52 -40.87
CA LEU A 603 -33.79 -2.00 -41.75
C LEU A 603 -33.91 -3.50 -42.05
N LEU A 604 -34.60 -4.26 -41.19
CA LEU A 604 -34.68 -5.72 -41.27
C LEU A 604 -36.09 -6.22 -41.61
N PHE A 605 -37.12 -5.46 -41.26
CA PHE A 605 -38.52 -5.88 -41.41
C PHE A 605 -39.37 -4.81 -42.10
N ARG A 606 -40.48 -5.25 -42.73
CA ARG A 606 -41.52 -4.35 -43.25
C ARG A 606 -42.03 -3.41 -42.14
N PRO A 607 -42.47 -2.18 -42.44
CA PRO A 607 -42.84 -1.18 -41.43
C PRO A 607 -43.82 -1.67 -40.36
N SER A 608 -44.85 -2.44 -40.73
CA SER A 608 -45.83 -2.99 -39.78
C SER A 608 -45.20 -4.00 -38.81
N ARG A 609 -44.39 -4.94 -39.30
CA ARG A 609 -43.68 -5.94 -38.48
C ARG A 609 -42.63 -5.27 -37.59
N ALA A 610 -41.87 -4.33 -38.14
CA ALA A 610 -40.90 -3.55 -37.39
C ALA A 610 -41.57 -2.78 -36.23
N GLN A 611 -42.74 -2.16 -36.47
CA GLN A 611 -43.50 -1.47 -35.43
C GLN A 611 -44.00 -2.42 -34.34
N LEU A 612 -44.45 -3.62 -34.71
CA LEU A 612 -44.91 -4.63 -33.75
C LEU A 612 -43.78 -5.08 -32.82
N ILE A 613 -42.62 -5.42 -33.36
CA ILE A 613 -41.44 -5.80 -32.58
C ILE A 613 -40.94 -4.62 -31.73
N ARG A 614 -40.95 -3.40 -32.28
CA ARG A 614 -40.60 -2.17 -31.56
C ARG A 614 -41.50 -1.95 -30.34
N ASN A 615 -42.81 -2.08 -30.51
CA ASN A 615 -43.79 -1.97 -29.41
C ASN A 615 -43.50 -2.99 -28.31
N LEU A 616 -43.20 -4.25 -28.67
CA LEU A 616 -42.84 -5.29 -27.69
C LEU A 616 -41.59 -4.92 -26.89
N TRP A 617 -40.54 -4.46 -27.58
CA TRP A 617 -39.27 -4.08 -26.94
C TRP A 617 -39.43 -2.83 -26.05
N ASP A 618 -40.24 -1.85 -26.48
CA ASP A 618 -40.52 -0.64 -25.69
C ASP A 618 -41.32 -0.95 -24.43
N GLN A 619 -42.38 -1.76 -24.54
CA GLN A 619 -43.18 -2.18 -23.38
C GLN A 619 -42.33 -2.98 -22.39
N PHE A 620 -41.47 -3.89 -22.87
CA PHE A 620 -40.52 -4.60 -21.99
C PHE A 620 -39.63 -3.61 -21.22
N TYR A 621 -39.04 -2.63 -21.92
CA TYR A 621 -38.18 -1.63 -21.28
C TYR A 621 -38.95 -0.78 -20.26
N GLN A 622 -40.21 -0.44 -20.54
CA GLN A 622 -41.09 0.26 -19.59
C GLN A 622 -41.34 -0.57 -18.33
N ILE A 623 -41.67 -1.85 -18.46
CA ILE A 623 -41.85 -2.78 -17.33
C ILE A 623 -40.56 -2.88 -16.51
N TYR A 624 -39.40 -2.99 -17.19
CA TYR A 624 -38.10 -3.02 -16.53
C TYR A 624 -37.76 -1.71 -15.78
N CYS A 625 -38.20 -0.56 -16.29
CA CYS A 625 -38.08 0.70 -15.55
C CYS A 625 -39.01 0.72 -14.34
N ALA A 626 -40.26 0.30 -14.52
CA ALA A 626 -41.29 0.30 -13.48
C ALA A 626 -40.91 -0.62 -12.31
N ILE A 627 -40.38 -1.82 -12.55
CA ILE A 627 -39.97 -2.74 -11.48
C ILE A 627 -38.81 -2.20 -10.62
N ARG A 628 -38.02 -1.27 -11.15
CA ARG A 628 -36.90 -0.62 -10.44
C ARG A 628 -37.31 0.66 -9.70
N ASP A 629 -38.52 1.13 -9.94
CA ASP A 629 -39.08 2.30 -9.29
C ASP A 629 -39.93 1.88 -8.08
N ASN A 630 -39.53 2.35 -6.91
CA ASN A 630 -40.19 2.02 -5.65
C ASN A 630 -41.58 2.67 -5.51
N THR A 631 -41.93 3.62 -6.40
CA THR A 631 -43.23 4.29 -6.43
C THR A 631 -44.25 3.62 -7.35
N THR A 632 -43.81 2.64 -8.14
CA THR A 632 -44.68 1.88 -9.05
C THR A 632 -45.78 1.17 -8.28
N ASP A 633 -47.02 1.31 -8.77
CA ASP A 633 -48.15 0.53 -8.28
C ASP A 633 -48.03 -0.93 -8.74
N PRO A 634 -48.01 -1.92 -7.82
CA PRO A 634 -47.93 -3.33 -8.18
C PRO A 634 -49.11 -3.81 -9.04
N GLY A 635 -50.32 -3.29 -8.82
CA GLY A 635 -51.49 -3.66 -9.61
C GLY A 635 -51.35 -3.24 -11.06
N GLN A 636 -50.92 -2.00 -11.30
CA GLN A 636 -50.61 -1.49 -12.63
C GLN A 636 -49.48 -2.28 -13.30
N LEU A 637 -48.41 -2.60 -12.56
CA LEU A 637 -47.30 -3.40 -13.07
C LEU A 637 -47.76 -4.79 -13.52
N LYS A 638 -48.64 -5.43 -12.74
CA LYS A 638 -49.24 -6.73 -13.11
C LYS A 638 -49.96 -6.65 -14.45
N ILE A 639 -50.83 -5.66 -14.61
CA ILE A 639 -51.61 -5.47 -15.85
C ILE A 639 -50.66 -5.27 -17.04
N GLN A 640 -49.69 -4.36 -16.91
CA GLN A 640 -48.70 -4.10 -17.95
C GLN A 640 -47.90 -5.34 -18.34
N ALA A 641 -47.49 -6.15 -17.36
CA ALA A 641 -46.69 -7.34 -17.64
C ALA A 641 -47.51 -8.44 -18.32
N ILE A 642 -48.78 -8.62 -17.96
CA ILE A 642 -49.70 -9.55 -18.62
C ILE A 642 -50.03 -9.08 -20.05
N ASP A 643 -50.30 -7.80 -20.24
CA ASP A 643 -50.54 -7.22 -21.57
C ASP A 643 -49.31 -7.40 -22.47
N TRP A 644 -48.11 -7.20 -21.93
CA TRP A 644 -46.87 -7.45 -22.65
C TRP A 644 -46.68 -8.92 -23.01
N LEU A 645 -46.99 -9.85 -22.11
CA LEU A 645 -46.95 -11.28 -22.42
C LEU A 645 -48.00 -11.66 -23.47
N SER A 646 -49.19 -11.04 -23.44
CA SER A 646 -50.22 -11.21 -24.47
C SER A 646 -49.71 -10.75 -25.84
N LEU A 647 -49.07 -9.57 -25.92
CA LEU A 647 -48.41 -9.09 -27.12
C LEU A 647 -47.31 -10.06 -27.60
N PHE A 648 -46.47 -10.55 -26.68
CA PHE A 648 -45.42 -11.53 -26.97
C PHE A 648 -45.99 -12.81 -27.62
N LEU A 649 -47.12 -13.30 -27.10
CA LEU A 649 -47.78 -14.53 -27.52
C LEU A 649 -48.83 -14.34 -28.62
N THR A 650 -48.82 -13.19 -29.32
CA THR A 650 -49.79 -12.91 -30.38
C THR A 650 -49.81 -14.07 -31.39
N PRO A 651 -50.93 -14.79 -31.57
CA PRO A 651 -50.99 -15.95 -32.45
C PRO A 651 -51.01 -15.52 -33.93
N SER A 652 -50.54 -16.40 -34.80
CA SER A 652 -50.74 -16.24 -36.24
C SER A 652 -52.21 -16.39 -36.60
N GLN A 653 -52.67 -15.66 -37.62
CA GLN A 653 -54.04 -15.67 -38.11
C GLN A 653 -54.06 -16.02 -39.61
N GLY A 654 -55.14 -16.63 -40.08
CA GLY A 654 -55.29 -17.05 -41.49
C GLY A 654 -54.62 -18.39 -41.82
N ASP A 655 -54.74 -18.84 -43.07
CA ASP A 655 -54.15 -20.09 -43.55
C ASP A 655 -52.66 -19.89 -43.86
N PRO A 656 -51.72 -20.61 -43.19
CA PRO A 656 -50.29 -20.54 -43.49
C PRO A 656 -49.93 -20.78 -44.97
N ASN A 657 -50.79 -21.49 -45.72
CA ASN A 657 -50.58 -21.79 -47.13
C ASN A 657 -51.09 -20.69 -48.08
N ASP A 658 -51.83 -19.70 -47.58
CA ASP A 658 -52.28 -18.54 -48.36
C ASP A 658 -51.62 -17.23 -47.86
N PRO A 659 -50.56 -16.76 -48.53
CA PRO A 659 -49.85 -15.54 -48.16
C PRO A 659 -50.71 -14.27 -48.16
N ARG A 660 -51.90 -14.29 -48.78
CA ARG A 660 -52.81 -13.13 -48.84
C ARG A 660 -53.68 -13.00 -47.59
N THR A 661 -53.93 -14.10 -46.88
CA THR A 661 -54.76 -14.14 -45.67
C THR A 661 -53.94 -14.42 -44.40
N PHE A 662 -52.72 -14.95 -44.53
CA PHE A 662 -51.84 -15.21 -43.40
C PHE A 662 -51.23 -13.94 -42.80
N ILE A 663 -51.50 -13.72 -41.51
CA ILE A 663 -50.84 -12.71 -40.68
C ILE A 663 -50.02 -13.45 -39.63
N GLN A 664 -48.69 -13.40 -39.76
CA GLN A 664 -47.80 -14.04 -38.81
C GLN A 664 -47.91 -13.39 -37.43
N GLY A 665 -48.12 -14.23 -36.40
CA GLY A 665 -48.07 -13.86 -35.00
C GLY A 665 -46.67 -13.45 -34.55
N LEU A 666 -46.49 -13.12 -33.27
CA LEU A 666 -45.21 -12.63 -32.77
C LEU A 666 -44.30 -13.80 -32.37
N TYR A 667 -44.47 -14.40 -31.19
CA TYR A 667 -43.65 -15.50 -30.70
C TYR A 667 -44.48 -16.60 -30.02
N LEU A 668 -43.90 -17.80 -29.92
CA LEU A 668 -44.55 -18.99 -29.37
C LEU A 668 -44.40 -19.11 -27.84
N PRO A 669 -45.29 -19.85 -27.16
CA PRO A 669 -45.15 -20.19 -25.74
C PRO A 669 -43.82 -20.86 -25.37
N SER A 670 -43.24 -21.65 -26.28
CA SER A 670 -41.94 -22.29 -26.10
C SER A 670 -40.77 -21.30 -26.01
N HIS A 671 -40.97 -20.04 -26.44
CA HIS A 671 -39.98 -18.97 -26.35
C HIS A 671 -40.01 -18.22 -25.00
N VAL A 672 -41.00 -18.49 -24.15
CA VAL A 672 -41.08 -17.95 -22.80
C VAL A 672 -39.99 -18.57 -21.92
N THR A 673 -39.07 -17.75 -21.45
CA THR A 673 -37.97 -18.16 -20.58
C THR A 673 -38.38 -18.07 -19.10
N PRO A 674 -37.64 -18.73 -18.18
CA PRO A 674 -37.87 -18.58 -16.74
C PRO A 674 -37.90 -17.12 -16.25
N TYR A 675 -37.04 -16.26 -16.82
CA TYR A 675 -37.01 -14.84 -16.48
C TYR A 675 -38.24 -14.08 -16.99
N ILE A 676 -38.79 -14.43 -18.15
CA ILE A 676 -40.06 -13.87 -18.65
C ILE A 676 -41.19 -14.25 -17.69
N HIS A 677 -41.27 -15.53 -17.33
CA HIS A 677 -42.29 -16.01 -16.38
C HIS A 677 -42.18 -15.32 -15.02
N ALA A 678 -40.98 -15.24 -14.45
CA ALA A 678 -40.74 -14.58 -13.16
C ALA A 678 -41.10 -13.09 -13.19
N LEU A 679 -40.72 -12.37 -14.26
CA LEU A 679 -41.05 -10.96 -14.42
C LEU A 679 -42.58 -10.74 -14.44
N VAL A 680 -43.29 -11.54 -15.24
CA VAL A 680 -44.73 -11.35 -15.49
C VAL A 680 -45.56 -11.74 -14.27
N TYR A 681 -45.31 -12.91 -13.70
CA TYR A 681 -46.19 -13.47 -12.67
C TYR A 681 -45.75 -13.14 -11.25
N HIS A 682 -44.45 -12.95 -11.00
CA HIS A 682 -43.91 -12.78 -9.65
C HIS A 682 -43.32 -11.40 -9.39
N GLY A 683 -42.93 -10.65 -10.43
CA GLY A 683 -42.28 -9.33 -10.28
C GLY A 683 -43.13 -8.33 -9.51
N TRP A 684 -44.42 -8.24 -9.86
CA TRP A 684 -45.36 -7.33 -9.18
C TRP A 684 -45.66 -7.78 -7.73
N GLU A 685 -45.81 -9.09 -7.49
CA GLU A 685 -46.12 -9.62 -6.16
C GLU A 685 -44.92 -9.42 -5.21
N LEU A 686 -43.69 -9.63 -5.71
CA LEU A 686 -42.47 -9.36 -4.96
C LEU A 686 -42.30 -7.85 -4.71
N LEU A 687 -42.63 -7.00 -5.68
CA LEU A 687 -42.62 -5.55 -5.48
C LEU A 687 -43.59 -5.14 -4.37
N GLU A 688 -44.78 -5.74 -4.34
CA GLU A 688 -45.79 -5.49 -3.31
C GLU A 688 -45.31 -5.88 -1.91
N LYS A 689 -44.74 -7.09 -1.76
CA LYS A 689 -44.24 -7.57 -0.47
C LYS A 689 -43.02 -6.79 0.02
N HIS A 690 -42.19 -6.29 -0.89
CA HIS A 690 -40.90 -5.66 -0.57
C HIS A 690 -40.85 -4.15 -0.82
N LYS A 691 -42.00 -3.45 -0.84
CA LYS A 691 -42.11 -1.99 -1.05
C LYS A 691 -41.16 -1.16 -0.17
N ARG A 692 -40.85 -1.60 1.06
CA ARG A 692 -39.92 -0.93 1.99
C ARG A 692 -38.54 -0.69 1.37
N TRP A 693 -38.08 -1.62 0.53
CA TRP A 693 -36.76 -1.64 -0.08
C TRP A 693 -36.82 -1.34 -1.59
N GLY A 694 -37.84 -1.89 -2.26
CA GLY A 694 -37.90 -1.99 -3.71
C GLY A 694 -37.05 -3.13 -4.25
N LEU A 695 -37.34 -3.58 -5.47
CA LEU A 695 -36.65 -4.75 -6.05
C LEU A 695 -35.20 -4.46 -6.44
N LYS A 696 -34.90 -3.20 -6.78
CA LYS A 696 -33.54 -2.73 -7.05
C LYS A 696 -32.57 -2.98 -5.88
N ALA A 697 -33.05 -3.00 -4.64
CA ALA A 697 -32.21 -3.32 -3.47
C ALA A 697 -31.68 -4.77 -3.49
N PHE A 698 -32.35 -5.65 -4.25
CA PHE A 698 -32.03 -7.07 -4.41
C PHE A 698 -31.22 -7.38 -5.69
N SER A 699 -30.73 -6.34 -6.37
CA SER A 699 -29.86 -6.43 -7.53
C SER A 699 -28.53 -7.12 -7.26
N CYS A 700 -28.12 -8.09 -8.09
CA CYS A 700 -26.81 -8.75 -7.97
C CYS A 700 -25.65 -7.96 -8.60
N SER A 701 -25.93 -6.79 -9.20
CA SER A 701 -24.93 -5.88 -9.79
C SER A 701 -23.72 -5.58 -8.89
N ALA A 702 -23.94 -5.41 -7.59
CA ALA A 702 -22.86 -5.12 -6.63
C ALA A 702 -21.97 -6.36 -6.36
N VAL A 703 -22.56 -7.56 -6.34
CA VAL A 703 -21.84 -8.83 -6.18
C VAL A 703 -20.99 -9.10 -7.42
N GLU A 704 -21.54 -8.90 -8.62
CA GLU A 704 -20.79 -9.00 -9.88
C GLU A 704 -19.62 -8.02 -9.92
N LYS A 705 -19.86 -6.77 -9.50
CA LYS A 705 -18.80 -5.74 -9.42
C LYS A 705 -17.72 -6.13 -8.41
N LYS A 706 -18.10 -6.71 -7.27
CA LYS A 706 -17.15 -7.20 -6.26
C LYS A 706 -16.28 -8.32 -6.84
N ASN A 707 -16.89 -9.30 -7.50
CA ASN A 707 -16.17 -10.35 -8.21
C ASN A 707 -15.21 -9.78 -9.28
N HIS A 708 -15.67 -8.83 -10.09
CA HIS A 708 -14.84 -8.16 -11.08
C HIS A 708 -13.64 -7.43 -10.45
N ASN A 709 -13.87 -6.70 -9.36
CA ASN A 709 -12.81 -5.99 -8.63
C ASN A 709 -11.79 -6.95 -8.04
N GLN A 710 -12.22 -8.04 -7.39
CA GLN A 710 -11.32 -9.07 -6.86
C GLN A 710 -10.47 -9.69 -7.98
N VAL A 711 -11.09 -10.08 -9.09
CA VAL A 711 -10.38 -10.65 -10.26
C VAL A 711 -9.36 -9.65 -10.83
N SER A 712 -9.77 -8.41 -11.05
CA SER A 712 -8.89 -7.37 -11.59
C SER A 712 -7.69 -7.10 -10.68
N THR A 713 -7.91 -7.08 -9.36
CA THR A 713 -6.90 -6.67 -8.37
C THR A 713 -5.89 -7.78 -8.09
N PHE A 714 -6.38 -8.98 -7.79
CA PHE A 714 -5.55 -10.07 -7.28
C PHE A 714 -5.02 -10.99 -8.39
N PHE A 715 -5.73 -11.04 -9.52
CA PHE A 715 -5.30 -11.85 -10.66
C PHE A 715 -4.68 -11.00 -11.77
N ARG A 716 -4.85 -9.66 -11.76
CA ARG A 716 -4.22 -8.70 -12.72
C ARG A 716 -4.36 -9.09 -14.20
N LYS A 717 -5.39 -9.85 -14.57
CA LYS A 717 -5.53 -10.50 -15.89
C LYS A 717 -4.39 -11.49 -16.24
N THR A 718 -3.55 -11.87 -15.28
CA THR A 718 -2.46 -12.85 -15.41
C THR A 718 -2.92 -14.26 -15.05
N LEU A 719 -2.27 -15.25 -15.68
CA LEU A 719 -2.66 -16.67 -15.70
C LEU A 719 -2.12 -17.50 -14.52
N LYS A 720 -1.44 -16.88 -13.55
CA LYS A 720 -0.88 -17.56 -12.37
C LYS A 720 -1.68 -17.15 -11.14
N ASN A 721 -1.76 -18.06 -10.18
CA ASN A 721 -2.68 -18.09 -9.02
C ASN A 721 -2.67 -16.88 -8.06
N GLY A 722 -2.25 -15.68 -8.45
CA GLY A 722 -2.42 -14.39 -7.78
C GLY A 722 -1.67 -14.22 -6.45
N GLY A 723 -1.57 -15.30 -5.67
CA GLY A 723 -0.91 -15.38 -4.38
C GLY A 723 0.60 -15.32 -4.55
N ASN A 724 1.24 -14.73 -3.56
CA ASN A 724 2.69 -14.64 -3.52
C ASN A 724 3.29 -16.04 -3.20
N PRO A 725 3.98 -16.70 -4.16
CA PRO A 725 4.56 -18.03 -3.93
C PRO A 725 5.57 -18.02 -2.78
N LEU A 726 6.25 -16.88 -2.57
CA LEU A 726 7.23 -16.69 -1.50
C LEU A 726 6.57 -16.60 -0.11
N LYS A 727 5.24 -16.41 -0.03
CA LYS A 727 4.48 -16.30 1.23
C LYS A 727 3.64 -17.53 1.56
N ARG A 728 3.57 -18.54 0.69
CA ARG A 728 2.72 -19.75 0.87
C ARG A 728 1.25 -19.44 1.21
N LYS A 729 0.69 -18.34 0.68
CA LYS A 729 -0.72 -17.96 0.87
C LYS A 729 -1.50 -18.06 -0.44
N SER A 730 -2.74 -18.55 -0.38
CA SER A 730 -3.63 -18.62 -1.54
C SER A 730 -4.17 -17.22 -1.91
N ALA A 731 -4.52 -16.99 -3.18
CA ALA A 731 -5.11 -15.71 -3.60
C ALA A 731 -6.42 -15.41 -2.89
N ILE A 732 -7.25 -16.43 -2.63
CA ILE A 732 -8.49 -16.25 -1.86
C ILE A 732 -8.21 -15.78 -0.43
N GLN A 733 -7.10 -16.21 0.19
CA GLN A 733 -6.71 -15.74 1.52
C GLN A 733 -6.27 -14.28 1.48
N GLU A 734 -5.48 -13.89 0.48
CA GLU A 734 -5.08 -12.49 0.30
C GLU A 734 -6.29 -11.57 0.06
N ILE A 735 -7.31 -12.03 -0.69
CA ILE A 735 -8.58 -11.33 -0.91
C ILE A 735 -9.30 -11.11 0.42
N ILE A 736 -9.48 -12.16 1.22
CA ILE A 736 -10.25 -12.09 2.46
C ILE A 736 -9.50 -11.28 3.54
N GLU A 737 -8.18 -11.38 3.62
CA GLU A 737 -7.34 -10.51 4.47
C GLU A 737 -7.46 -9.03 4.06
N TYR A 738 -7.50 -8.75 2.76
CA TYR A 738 -7.77 -7.40 2.25
C TYR A 738 -9.14 -6.90 2.68
N GLU A 739 -10.19 -7.70 2.51
CA GLU A 739 -11.52 -7.29 2.92
C GLU A 739 -11.61 -7.05 4.44
N ASN A 740 -11.02 -7.92 5.26
CA ASN A 740 -10.90 -7.70 6.70
C ASN A 740 -10.24 -6.35 7.01
N ARG A 741 -9.13 -6.00 6.33
CA ARG A 741 -8.50 -4.68 6.50
C ARG A 741 -9.38 -3.53 6.02
N THR A 742 -10.20 -3.70 4.99
CA THR A 742 -11.12 -2.64 4.53
C THR A 742 -12.23 -2.34 5.54
N LEU A 743 -12.62 -3.32 6.36
CA LEU A 743 -13.55 -3.11 7.48
C LEU A 743 -12.92 -2.27 8.59
N TYR A 744 -11.59 -2.30 8.71
CA TYR A 744 -10.88 -1.61 9.77
C TYR A 744 -11.10 -0.10 9.72
N ASN A 745 -11.70 0.45 10.78
CA ASN A 745 -11.99 1.87 10.91
C ASN A 745 -10.87 2.61 11.66
N PRO A 746 -10.18 3.54 10.99
CA PRO A 746 -9.64 4.72 11.66
C PRO A 746 -10.40 5.96 11.18
N LEU A 747 -10.85 6.82 12.11
CA LEU A 747 -10.78 8.30 12.00
C LEU A 747 -11.35 9.01 13.24
N PRO A 748 -10.54 9.83 13.92
CA PRO A 748 -10.96 11.15 14.40
C PRO A 748 -10.49 12.25 13.44
N GLU A 749 -11.15 13.41 13.53
CA GLU A 749 -10.94 14.59 12.69
C GLU A 749 -9.47 15.01 12.56
N SER A 750 -9.02 15.24 11.32
CA SER A 750 -7.73 15.87 11.07
C SER A 750 -7.79 17.37 11.36
N LYS A 751 -6.83 17.91 12.13
CA LYS A 751 -6.63 19.36 12.23
C LYS A 751 -6.33 19.94 10.84
N LYS A 752 -7.18 20.85 10.35
CA LYS A 752 -6.93 21.57 9.09
C LYS A 752 -5.77 22.56 9.27
N ILE A 753 -4.69 22.40 8.48
CA ILE A 753 -3.56 23.34 8.44
C ILE A 753 -3.83 24.39 7.38
N LYS A 754 -3.89 25.68 7.76
CA LYS A 754 -3.90 26.79 6.81
C LYS A 754 -2.47 27.09 6.34
N LYS A 755 -2.21 26.99 5.03
CA LYS A 755 -0.90 27.34 4.44
C LYS A 755 -0.91 28.82 4.05
N LEU A 756 -0.09 29.62 4.73
CA LEU A 756 0.08 31.05 4.47
C LEU A 756 1.47 31.28 3.85
N ARG A 757 1.56 32.12 2.83
CA ARG A 757 2.84 32.55 2.22
C ARG A 757 3.11 33.99 2.62
N ILE A 758 4.25 34.23 3.24
CA ILE A 758 4.80 35.57 3.43
C ILE A 758 5.73 35.81 2.23
N LYS A 759 5.53 36.91 1.50
CA LYS A 759 6.35 37.28 0.33
C LYS A 759 7.62 38.00 0.76
#